data_AF-V4S2Y3-F1
#
_entry.id   AF-V4S2Y3-F1
#
_cell.length_a   1.000
_cell.length_b   1.000
_cell.length_c   1.000
_cell.angle_alpha   90.00
_cell.angle_beta   90.00
_cell.angle_gamma   90.00
#
_symmetry.space_group_name_H-M   'P 1'
#
loop_
_entity.id
_entity.type
_entity.pdbx_description
1 polymer ?
#
loop_
_entity_poly.entity_id
_entity_poly.type
_entity_poly.pdbx_seq_one_letter_code
_entity_poly.pdbx_strand_id
1 'polypeptide(L)'
;MEFEELREVVENIELVDGHAHNIVSLDSSFPFIQSFSEATGPALSYAPYSLSFKRNLKNIAELYGCDSSLQAVEEYRRAAGLQSICSICFEAANISAVLIDDGLKLDKKHGLDWHKSLVPFVGRILRIERLAEEILDQASPDGSIWTLDVFIETFLKQLRSAANKIVGLKSIAAYRSGLEINPHVTKKDAEEGLAEDLRSGKPVRITNKSLIDYIFISSLEVAQFLDLPLQIHTGFGDKDLDLRLSNPLHLRAILEDKRFSKCRFVLLHASYPFSKEASYLAYVYPQVYLDFGLAIPKLSVQGMISSIKELLELAPTKKVMFSTDAYASPETYFLGAKRAREVVFSVLRDTCIDEDLSVGEAIEVAKDIFALNAAQFYKINLGVKDFASKDDMHQIYLKKSDAFESDVSLIRVIWVDASGQHRCRVVPVKRFNDIVTKYGVGLTFACMGMTSAVDGPADGTNLSGTGEIRLMPDLSTRWRIPWQKQEEMIMADMHLKPGEPWEYCPREALRKVSRLLKEEFNLVLNAGFEIEFYLLKSVLREGKEEWVPIDFTPYCSTAAYDAVSPVFQEVLADLHSLNISVEQLHAEAGKGQFEIALGHTVATKAADNLIFTREVVRAVARKHGLLATFVPKFALDDIGSGSHVHLSLWQNGENVFMASDSSSKHGMSSVGEKFMAGVLHHLSSILAFTAPVPNRLL
;
A
#
# COMPACT_ATOMS: atom_id res chain seq x y z
N MET A 1 11.11 4.12 -7.31
CA MET A 1 11.56 5.48 -7.68
C MET A 1 10.44 6.50 -7.63
N GLU A 2 9.27 6.29 -8.25
CA GLU A 2 8.21 7.31 -8.27
C GLU A 2 7.66 7.72 -6.88
N PHE A 3 7.67 6.81 -5.90
CA PHE A 3 7.21 7.07 -4.53
C PHE A 3 8.32 6.95 -3.48
N GLU A 4 9.59 7.08 -3.88
CA GLU A 4 10.71 6.90 -2.95
C GLU A 4 10.70 7.94 -1.83
N GLU A 5 10.39 9.19 -2.16
CA GLU A 5 10.27 10.28 -1.20
C GLU A 5 9.12 10.02 -0.21
N LEU A 6 7.96 9.56 -0.70
CA LEU A 6 6.85 9.15 0.16
C LEU A 6 7.23 7.98 1.08
N ARG A 7 7.95 6.99 0.54
CA ARG A 7 8.45 5.84 1.32
C ARG A 7 9.39 6.31 2.42
N GLU A 8 10.39 7.11 2.08
CA GLU A 8 11.40 7.61 3.01
C GLU A 8 10.75 8.42 4.13
N VAL A 9 9.78 9.29 3.82
CA VAL A 9 9.04 10.04 4.83
C VAL A 9 8.23 9.11 5.72
N VAL A 10 7.46 8.17 5.15
CA VAL A 10 6.63 7.23 5.93
C VAL A 10 7.48 6.32 6.80
N GLU A 11 8.69 5.93 6.38
CA GLU A 11 9.60 5.08 7.14
C GLU A 11 10.26 5.84 8.31
N ASN A 12 10.59 7.13 8.12
CA ASN A 12 11.39 7.90 9.09
C ASN A 12 10.59 8.86 9.98
N ILE A 13 9.31 9.12 9.69
CA ILE A 13 8.52 10.05 10.50
C ILE A 13 8.38 9.58 11.96
N GLU A 14 8.57 10.48 12.92
CA GLU A 14 8.28 10.21 14.32
C GLU A 14 6.77 10.11 14.55
N LEU A 15 6.32 9.07 15.25
CA LEU A 15 4.90 8.80 15.44
C LEU A 15 4.35 9.42 16.72
N VAL A 16 3.13 9.94 16.63
CA VAL A 16 2.28 10.24 17.78
C VAL A 16 1.25 9.12 17.91
N ASP A 17 1.47 8.21 18.85
CA ASP A 17 0.54 7.13 19.14
C ASP A 17 -0.65 7.66 19.96
N GLY A 18 -1.75 7.94 19.26
CA GLY A 18 -2.94 8.55 19.83
C GLY A 18 -3.72 7.68 20.82
N HIS A 19 -3.45 6.37 20.88
CA HIS A 19 -4.10 5.46 21.82
C HIS A 19 -3.30 4.17 22.03
N ALA A 20 -2.92 3.91 23.28
CA ALA A 20 -2.31 2.66 23.73
C ALA A 20 -2.59 2.40 25.22
N HIS A 21 -2.02 1.32 25.76
CA HIS A 21 -2.20 0.87 27.14
C HIS A 21 -0.88 0.49 27.82
N ASN A 22 -0.89 0.41 29.14
CA ASN A 22 0.31 0.12 29.92
C ASN A 22 1.02 -1.20 29.52
N ILE A 23 2.35 -1.18 29.63
CA ILE A 23 3.22 -2.35 29.59
C ILE A 23 3.25 -3.03 30.96
N VAL A 24 3.34 -4.37 30.98
CA VAL A 24 3.44 -5.19 32.19
C VAL A 24 4.86 -5.70 32.43
N SER A 25 5.16 -6.01 33.69
CA SER A 25 6.41 -6.71 34.05
C SER A 25 6.49 -8.10 33.41
N LEU A 26 7.70 -8.59 33.13
CA LEU A 26 7.91 -9.91 32.50
C LEU A 26 7.37 -11.10 33.31
N ASP A 27 7.18 -10.92 34.61
CA ASP A 27 6.61 -11.91 35.53
C ASP A 27 5.09 -11.71 35.75
N SER A 28 4.44 -10.89 34.92
CA SER A 28 2.97 -10.77 34.87
C SER A 28 2.31 -12.10 34.51
N SER A 29 1.08 -12.27 34.99
CA SER A 29 0.22 -13.40 34.62
C SER A 29 -0.29 -13.33 33.17
N PHE A 30 -0.11 -12.20 32.49
CA PHE A 30 -0.54 -12.00 31.11
C PHE A 30 0.29 -12.85 30.13
N PRO A 31 -0.32 -13.83 29.44
CA PRO A 31 0.41 -14.68 28.50
C PRO A 31 0.86 -13.89 27.27
N PHE A 32 2.13 -14.00 26.88
CA PHE A 32 2.65 -13.27 25.72
C PHE A 32 1.88 -13.56 24.42
N ILE A 33 1.44 -14.80 24.23
CA ILE A 33 0.59 -15.20 23.10
C ILE A 33 -0.71 -14.37 22.99
N GLN A 34 -1.23 -13.85 24.11
CA GLN A 34 -2.42 -13.01 24.12
C GLN A 34 -2.15 -11.62 23.53
N SER A 35 -0.89 -11.15 23.47
CA SER A 35 -0.54 -9.92 22.75
C SER A 35 -0.87 -9.98 21.24
N PHE A 36 -1.12 -11.17 20.69
CA PHE A 36 -1.47 -11.35 19.28
C PHE A 36 -2.98 -11.54 19.04
N SER A 37 -3.81 -11.59 20.08
CA SER A 37 -5.23 -11.94 19.95
C SER A 37 -6.11 -11.36 21.05
N GLU A 38 -7.30 -10.89 20.66
CA GLU A 38 -8.37 -10.56 21.63
C GLU A 38 -9.03 -11.81 22.21
N ALA A 39 -8.72 -13.01 21.70
CA ALA A 39 -9.26 -14.24 22.23
C ALA A 39 -8.70 -14.54 23.64
N THR A 40 -9.58 -15.00 24.52
CA THR A 40 -9.21 -15.46 25.87
C THR A 40 -9.69 -16.90 26.09
N GLY A 41 -9.13 -17.56 27.11
CA GLY A 41 -9.52 -18.93 27.47
C GLY A 41 -9.22 -19.94 26.34
N PRO A 42 -10.06 -20.97 26.13
CA PRO A 42 -9.80 -22.01 25.14
C PRO A 42 -9.60 -21.49 23.71
N ALA A 43 -10.25 -20.39 23.33
CA ALA A 43 -10.13 -19.80 22.00
C ALA A 43 -8.72 -19.28 21.71
N LEU A 44 -7.97 -18.84 22.73
CA LEU A 44 -6.59 -18.35 22.59
C LEU A 44 -5.64 -19.44 22.06
N SER A 45 -5.93 -20.73 22.30
CA SER A 45 -5.14 -21.84 21.77
C SER A 45 -5.09 -21.89 20.25
N TYR A 46 -6.05 -21.23 19.57
CA TYR A 46 -6.09 -21.14 18.11
C TYR A 46 -5.33 -19.94 17.54
N ALA A 47 -4.90 -18.98 18.38
CA ALA A 47 -4.16 -17.80 17.93
C ALA A 47 -2.93 -18.13 17.06
N PRO A 48 -2.12 -19.19 17.35
CA PRO A 48 -0.95 -19.55 16.54
C PRO A 48 -1.23 -19.93 15.08
N TYR A 49 -2.48 -20.25 14.77
CA TYR A 49 -2.92 -20.63 13.43
C TYR A 49 -3.41 -19.43 12.61
N SER A 50 -3.54 -18.25 13.22
CA SER A 50 -3.94 -17.03 12.52
C SER A 50 -2.79 -16.47 11.66
N LEU A 51 -3.16 -15.83 10.53
CA LEU A 51 -2.21 -15.12 9.66
C LEU A 51 -1.48 -14.01 10.42
N SER A 52 -2.21 -13.32 11.29
CA SER A 52 -1.70 -12.23 12.13
C SER A 52 -0.59 -12.70 13.06
N PHE A 53 -0.83 -13.79 13.80
CA PHE A 53 0.17 -14.35 14.69
C PHE A 53 1.44 -14.75 13.94
N LYS A 54 1.33 -15.54 12.87
CA LYS A 54 2.50 -16.05 12.13
C LYS A 54 3.38 -14.91 11.60
N ARG A 55 2.73 -13.88 11.06
CA ARG A 55 3.40 -12.70 10.51
C ARG A 55 4.06 -11.85 11.59
N ASN A 56 3.35 -11.59 12.68
CA ASN A 56 3.82 -10.71 13.75
C ASN A 56 4.91 -11.39 14.59
N LEU A 57 4.80 -12.70 14.84
CA LEU A 57 5.87 -13.47 15.48
C LEU A 57 7.15 -13.44 14.65
N LYS A 58 7.06 -13.60 13.32
CA LYS A 58 8.22 -13.50 12.42
C LYS A 58 8.87 -12.11 12.50
N ASN A 59 8.08 -11.04 12.50
CA ASN A 59 8.60 -9.67 12.64
C ASN A 59 9.35 -9.45 13.97
N ILE A 60 8.84 -10.00 15.07
CA ILE A 60 9.50 -9.88 16.38
C ILE A 60 10.79 -10.72 16.40
N ALA A 61 10.74 -11.94 15.86
CA ALA A 61 11.91 -12.80 15.78
C ALA A 61 13.03 -12.16 14.95
N GLU A 62 12.68 -11.53 13.82
CA GLU A 62 13.60 -10.72 13.01
C GLU A 62 14.17 -9.53 13.79
N LEU A 63 13.33 -8.80 14.54
CA LEU A 63 13.76 -7.67 15.37
C LEU A 63 14.76 -8.10 16.44
N TYR A 64 14.60 -9.30 17.01
CA TYR A 64 15.48 -9.83 18.05
C TYR A 64 16.66 -10.65 17.51
N GLY A 65 16.70 -10.96 16.21
CA GLY A 65 17.70 -11.85 15.63
C GLY A 65 17.64 -13.28 16.18
N CYS A 66 16.43 -13.80 16.45
CA CYS A 66 16.21 -15.15 16.99
C CYS A 66 15.33 -16.01 16.06
N ASP A 67 15.18 -17.29 16.40
CA ASP A 67 14.34 -18.20 15.63
C ASP A 67 12.87 -17.77 15.63
N SER A 68 12.18 -17.98 14.50
CA SER A 68 10.76 -17.64 14.31
C SER A 68 9.83 -18.65 14.99
N SER A 69 9.95 -18.78 16.32
CA SER A 69 9.10 -19.59 17.17
C SER A 69 8.71 -18.83 18.43
N LEU A 70 7.51 -19.13 18.97
CA LEU A 70 7.03 -18.49 20.19
C LEU A 70 8.00 -18.72 21.35
N GLN A 71 8.51 -19.95 21.46
CA GLN A 71 9.47 -20.33 22.49
C GLN A 71 10.76 -19.52 22.41
N ALA A 72 11.37 -19.40 21.22
CA ALA A 72 12.62 -18.66 21.06
C ALA A 72 12.45 -17.17 21.38
N VAL A 73 11.33 -16.57 20.96
CA VAL A 73 11.00 -15.18 21.31
C VAL A 73 10.81 -15.03 22.81
N GLU A 74 10.08 -15.93 23.48
CA GLU A 74 9.91 -15.87 24.93
C GLU A 74 11.21 -16.11 25.70
N GLU A 75 12.10 -16.96 25.21
CA GLU A 75 13.45 -17.18 25.76
C GLU A 75 14.30 -15.92 25.64
N TYR A 76 14.29 -15.28 24.46
CA TYR A 76 14.95 -13.98 24.26
C TYR A 76 14.40 -12.94 25.24
N ARG A 77 13.06 -12.84 25.37
CA ARG A 77 12.43 -11.89 26.30
C ARG A 77 12.90 -12.08 27.74
N ARG A 78 12.99 -13.34 28.19
CA ARG A 78 13.49 -13.67 29.53
C ARG A 78 14.97 -13.32 29.70
N ALA A 79 15.80 -13.58 28.68
CA ALA A 79 17.24 -13.35 28.74
C ALA A 79 17.61 -11.87 28.66
N ALA A 80 16.97 -11.10 27.78
CA ALA A 80 17.25 -9.68 27.56
C ALA A 80 16.70 -8.77 28.66
N GLY A 81 15.55 -9.14 29.25
CA GLY A 81 14.87 -8.34 30.26
C GLY A 81 14.06 -7.17 29.67
N LEU A 82 13.09 -6.68 30.45
CA LEU A 82 12.06 -5.75 29.97
C LEU A 82 12.65 -4.45 29.41
N GLN A 83 13.63 -3.86 30.09
CA GLN A 83 14.22 -2.59 29.69
C GLN A 83 14.89 -2.67 28.32
N SER A 84 15.64 -3.74 28.06
CA SER A 84 16.31 -3.97 26.77
C SER A 84 15.29 -4.15 25.66
N ILE A 85 14.24 -4.92 25.93
CA ILE A 85 13.18 -5.16 24.94
C ILE A 85 12.42 -3.87 24.62
N CYS A 86 12.08 -3.08 25.63
CA CYS A 86 11.44 -1.79 25.43
C CYS A 86 12.32 -0.86 24.59
N SER A 87 13.63 -0.78 24.88
CA SER A 87 14.56 0.01 24.06
C SER A 87 14.50 -0.40 22.59
N ILE A 88 14.66 -1.70 22.31
CA ILE A 88 14.65 -2.24 20.94
C ILE A 88 13.33 -1.95 20.23
N CYS A 89 12.20 -2.21 20.88
CA CYS A 89 10.88 -2.03 20.28
C CYS A 89 10.54 -0.56 20.03
N PHE A 90 10.83 0.34 20.98
CA PHE A 90 10.52 1.76 20.83
C PHE A 90 11.46 2.49 19.86
N GLU A 91 12.74 2.10 19.83
CA GLU A 91 13.69 2.57 18.81
C GLU A 91 13.24 2.15 17.41
N ALA A 92 12.87 0.88 17.22
CA ALA A 92 12.37 0.39 15.93
C ALA A 92 10.99 0.97 15.54
N ALA A 93 10.15 1.34 16.52
CA ALA A 93 8.85 1.96 16.26
C ALA A 93 8.98 3.44 15.86
N ASN A 94 10.02 4.12 16.36
CA ASN A 94 10.26 5.55 16.22
C ASN A 94 9.03 6.38 16.65
N ILE A 95 8.60 6.19 17.89
CA ILE A 95 7.46 6.88 18.52
C ILE A 95 7.98 8.02 19.41
N SER A 96 7.51 9.24 19.18
CA SER A 96 7.90 10.42 19.98
C SER A 96 6.88 10.78 21.07
N ALA A 97 5.63 10.34 20.92
CA ALA A 97 4.58 10.54 21.91
C ALA A 97 3.64 9.33 22.00
N VAL A 98 3.22 8.99 23.22
CA VAL A 98 2.23 7.93 23.48
C VAL A 98 1.13 8.44 24.39
N LEU A 99 -0.13 8.23 24.01
CA LEU A 99 -1.29 8.52 24.84
C LEU A 99 -1.83 7.22 25.45
N ILE A 100 -1.63 7.06 26.77
CA ILE A 100 -1.94 5.83 27.49
C ILE A 100 -3.31 5.93 28.15
N ASP A 101 -4.24 5.08 27.71
CA ASP A 101 -5.44 4.74 28.48
C ASP A 101 -5.05 3.79 29.62
N ASP A 102 -5.00 4.36 30.83
CA ASP A 102 -4.61 3.68 32.05
C ASP A 102 -5.75 2.89 32.72
N GLY A 103 -6.93 2.85 32.10
CA GLY A 103 -8.11 2.17 32.62
C GLY A 103 -8.16 0.66 32.35
N LEU A 104 -7.29 0.13 31.50
CA LEU A 104 -7.22 -1.31 31.24
C LEU A 104 -6.66 -2.05 32.47
N LYS A 105 -7.36 -3.09 32.91
CA LYS A 105 -6.92 -3.94 34.03
C LYS A 105 -5.88 -4.93 33.53
N LEU A 106 -4.65 -4.74 33.98
CA LEU A 106 -3.52 -5.64 33.75
C LEU A 106 -2.77 -5.81 35.06
N ASP A 107 -2.36 -7.03 35.40
CA ASP A 107 -1.54 -7.27 36.58
C ASP A 107 -0.10 -6.80 36.34
N LYS A 108 0.55 -6.28 37.39
CA LYS A 108 1.93 -5.79 37.34
C LYS A 108 2.21 -4.80 36.20
N LYS A 109 1.21 -3.98 35.84
CA LYS A 109 1.39 -2.91 34.87
C LYS A 109 2.22 -1.76 35.43
N HIS A 110 3.07 -1.19 34.59
CA HIS A 110 3.88 -0.03 34.94
C HIS A 110 3.06 1.26 34.85
N GLY A 111 3.27 2.18 35.80
CA GLY A 111 2.61 3.49 35.79
C GLY A 111 3.09 4.41 34.67
N LEU A 112 2.45 5.56 34.51
CA LEU A 112 2.77 6.53 33.44
C LEU A 112 4.19 7.08 33.55
N ASP A 113 4.70 7.34 34.75
CA ASP A 113 6.06 7.87 34.94
C ASP A 113 7.13 6.90 34.47
N TRP A 114 6.87 5.59 34.53
CA TRP A 114 7.78 4.59 33.97
C TRP A 114 7.83 4.67 32.44
N HIS A 115 6.69 4.90 31.78
CA HIS A 115 6.62 5.03 30.33
C HIS A 115 7.32 6.30 29.81
N LYS A 116 7.45 7.35 30.64
CA LYS A 116 8.21 8.57 30.29
C LYS A 116 9.70 8.31 30.05
N SER A 117 10.22 7.16 30.49
CA SER A 117 11.59 6.76 30.16
C SER A 117 11.74 6.18 28.75
N LEU A 118 10.62 5.87 28.07
CA LEU A 118 10.62 5.21 26.76
C LEU A 118 10.45 6.18 25.60
N VAL A 119 9.69 7.27 25.81
CA VAL A 119 9.36 8.26 24.78
C VAL A 119 9.40 9.68 25.35
N PRO A 120 9.70 10.70 24.52
CA PRO A 120 9.73 12.10 24.94
C PRO A 120 8.44 12.60 25.61
N PHE A 121 7.27 12.15 25.16
CA PHE A 121 5.98 12.57 25.71
C PHE A 121 5.06 11.39 26.04
N VAL A 122 4.51 11.38 27.25
CA VAL A 122 3.45 10.45 27.66
C VAL A 122 2.25 11.24 28.16
N GLY A 123 1.14 11.13 27.43
CA GLY A 123 -0.15 11.70 27.83
C GLY A 123 -1.03 10.64 28.48
N ARG A 124 -1.85 11.05 29.45
CA ARG A 124 -2.84 10.18 30.09
C ARG A 124 -4.20 10.33 29.42
N ILE A 125 -4.81 9.22 29.05
CA ILE A 125 -6.22 9.13 28.69
C ILE A 125 -6.95 8.47 29.87
N LEU A 126 -8.04 9.10 30.34
CA LEU A 126 -8.81 8.59 31.48
C LEU A 126 -10.05 7.83 31.01
N ARG A 127 -10.13 6.54 31.35
CA ARG A 127 -11.30 5.71 31.07
C ARG A 127 -12.44 5.97 32.06
N ILE A 128 -13.54 6.53 31.57
CA ILE A 128 -14.62 7.04 32.43
C ILE A 128 -15.37 5.94 33.19
N GLU A 129 -15.60 4.79 32.56
CA GLU A 129 -16.29 3.66 33.20
C GLU A 129 -15.43 3.05 34.30
N ARG A 130 -14.11 3.03 34.10
CA ARG A 130 -13.18 2.51 35.11
C ARG A 130 -13.13 3.41 36.33
N LEU A 131 -13.05 4.72 36.12
CA LEU A 131 -13.11 5.70 37.21
C LEU A 131 -14.42 5.55 38.01
N ALA A 132 -15.55 5.42 37.31
CA ALA A 132 -16.85 5.23 37.94
C ALA A 132 -16.90 3.97 38.82
N GLU A 133 -16.40 2.83 38.32
CA GLU A 133 -16.31 1.59 39.09
C GLU A 133 -15.41 1.72 40.31
N GLU A 134 -14.24 2.36 40.18
CA GLU A 134 -13.30 2.54 41.29
C GLU A 134 -13.87 3.41 42.41
N ILE A 135 -14.76 4.35 42.07
CA ILE A 135 -15.49 5.15 43.05
C ILE A 135 -16.52 4.27 43.76
N LEU A 136 -17.34 3.51 43.03
CA LEU A 136 -18.38 2.66 43.61
C LEU A 136 -17.81 1.50 44.45
N ASP A 137 -16.60 1.03 44.13
CA ASP A 137 -15.87 0.05 44.93
C ASP A 137 -15.41 0.61 46.29
N GLN A 138 -15.28 1.92 46.44
CA GLN A 138 -14.99 2.57 47.72
C GLN A 138 -16.25 2.69 48.60
N ALA A 139 -16.05 3.07 49.86
CA ALA A 139 -17.17 3.49 50.71
C ALA A 139 -17.66 4.88 50.26
N SER A 140 -18.96 5.14 50.37
CA SER A 140 -19.47 6.48 50.08
C SER A 140 -18.87 7.50 51.06
N PRO A 141 -18.74 8.78 50.66
CA PRO A 141 -18.13 9.82 51.50
C PRO A 141 -18.83 10.02 52.86
N ASP A 142 -20.12 9.71 52.94
CA ASP A 142 -20.98 9.84 54.13
C ASP A 142 -21.20 8.51 54.88
N GLY A 143 -20.63 7.40 54.39
CA GLY A 143 -20.78 6.05 54.97
C GLY A 143 -22.14 5.38 54.73
N SER A 144 -23.02 5.98 53.92
CA SER A 144 -24.33 5.44 53.53
C SER A 144 -24.25 4.53 52.29
N ILE A 145 -25.41 4.08 51.79
CA ILE A 145 -25.47 3.37 50.49
C ILE A 145 -25.37 4.42 49.38
N TRP A 146 -24.60 4.12 48.33
CA TRP A 146 -24.48 4.99 47.16
C TRP A 146 -25.86 5.37 46.58
N THR A 147 -26.13 6.67 46.54
CA THR A 147 -27.23 7.27 45.74
C THR A 147 -26.65 7.85 44.46
N LEU A 148 -27.50 8.07 43.44
CA LEU A 148 -27.02 8.62 42.17
C LEU A 148 -26.44 10.03 42.36
N ASP A 149 -27.05 10.88 43.17
CA ASP A 149 -26.56 12.24 43.43
C ASP A 149 -25.16 12.23 44.03
N VAL A 150 -24.96 11.45 45.11
CA VAL A 150 -23.66 11.35 45.79
C VAL A 150 -22.60 10.74 44.88
N PHE A 151 -22.98 9.72 44.09
CA PHE A 151 -22.09 9.10 43.11
C PHE A 151 -21.68 10.09 42.03
N ILE A 152 -22.63 10.76 41.37
CA ILE A 152 -22.35 11.67 40.26
C ILE A 152 -21.58 12.90 40.73
N GLU A 153 -21.91 13.46 41.90
CA GLU A 153 -21.13 14.55 42.50
C GLU A 153 -19.67 14.11 42.72
N THR A 154 -19.46 12.92 43.29
CA THR A 154 -18.12 12.37 43.54
C THR A 154 -17.37 12.11 42.23
N PHE A 155 -18.04 11.50 41.25
CA PHE A 155 -17.51 11.19 39.93
C PHE A 155 -17.08 12.46 39.20
N LEU A 156 -17.96 13.46 39.10
CA LEU A 156 -17.67 14.74 38.44
C LEU A 156 -16.55 15.51 39.15
N LYS A 157 -16.50 15.47 40.49
CA LYS A 157 -15.42 16.06 41.27
C LYS A 157 -14.07 15.41 40.94
N GLN A 158 -14.01 14.07 40.91
CA GLN A 158 -12.78 13.36 40.57
C GLN A 158 -12.38 13.60 39.11
N LEU A 159 -13.32 13.55 38.17
CA LEU A 159 -13.09 13.82 36.76
C LEU A 159 -12.50 15.23 36.53
N ARG A 160 -13.10 16.26 37.15
CA ARG A 160 -12.59 17.64 37.10
C ARG A 160 -11.21 17.77 37.76
N SER A 161 -10.97 17.06 38.86
CA SER A 161 -9.65 17.09 39.52
C SER A 161 -8.54 16.44 38.68
N ALA A 162 -8.90 15.50 37.81
CA ALA A 162 -7.99 14.82 36.91
C ALA A 162 -7.66 15.65 35.65
N ALA A 163 -8.47 16.66 35.32
CA ALA A 163 -8.42 17.39 34.05
C ALA A 163 -7.03 17.91 33.66
N ASN A 164 -6.30 18.51 34.60
CA ASN A 164 -4.95 19.06 34.33
C ASN A 164 -3.86 17.98 34.21
N LYS A 165 -4.22 16.70 34.37
CA LYS A 165 -3.31 15.55 34.33
C LYS A 165 -3.64 14.60 33.17
N ILE A 166 -4.62 14.94 32.34
CA ILE A 166 -5.10 14.11 31.23
C ILE A 166 -5.09 14.94 29.95
N VAL A 167 -4.99 14.26 28.81
CA VAL A 167 -5.08 14.88 27.48
C VAL A 167 -6.39 14.50 26.77
N GLY A 168 -7.15 13.57 27.34
CA GLY A 168 -8.43 13.12 26.82
C GLY A 168 -9.12 12.12 27.74
N LEU A 169 -10.37 11.81 27.39
CA LEU A 169 -11.18 10.79 28.02
C LEU A 169 -11.30 9.58 27.09
N LYS A 170 -11.61 8.41 27.65
CA LYS A 170 -11.99 7.20 26.90
C LYS A 170 -13.30 6.67 27.44
N SER A 171 -14.21 6.32 26.53
CA SER A 171 -15.37 5.50 26.82
C SER A 171 -15.21 4.10 26.20
N ILE A 172 -15.59 3.10 26.99
CA ILE A 172 -15.74 1.70 26.59
C ILE A 172 -17.21 1.27 26.60
N ALA A 173 -18.16 2.18 26.38
CA ALA A 173 -19.59 1.86 26.35
C ALA A 173 -19.94 0.71 25.40
N ALA A 174 -19.22 0.58 24.27
CA ALA A 174 -19.32 -0.55 23.35
C ALA A 174 -19.07 -1.93 23.99
N TYR A 175 -18.18 -2.03 24.99
CA TYR A 175 -17.93 -3.26 25.76
C TYR A 175 -19.00 -3.55 26.82
N ARG A 176 -19.94 -2.62 27.04
CA ARG A 176 -20.88 -2.68 28.16
C ARG A 176 -22.31 -2.77 27.66
N SER A 177 -22.86 -1.65 27.21
CA SER A 177 -24.27 -1.53 26.81
C SER A 177 -24.48 -1.14 25.34
N GLY A 178 -23.40 -0.98 24.57
CA GLY A 178 -23.45 -0.55 23.18
C GLY A 178 -23.35 0.95 22.97
N LEU A 179 -23.29 1.37 21.71
CA LEU A 179 -23.05 2.75 21.29
C LEU A 179 -24.32 3.59 21.08
N GLU A 180 -25.51 3.04 21.28
CA GLU A 180 -26.77 3.77 21.16
C GLU A 180 -27.03 4.64 22.41
N ILE A 181 -26.20 5.64 22.65
CA ILE A 181 -26.29 6.48 23.86
C ILE A 181 -27.59 7.29 23.86
N ASN A 182 -28.41 7.18 24.90
CA ASN A 182 -29.59 8.01 25.07
C ASN A 182 -29.24 9.39 25.66
N PRO A 183 -29.31 10.49 24.87
CA PRO A 183 -29.00 11.84 25.36
C PRO A 183 -30.01 12.36 26.38
N HIS A 184 -31.20 11.75 26.47
CA HIS A 184 -32.30 12.16 27.33
C HIS A 184 -32.58 11.16 28.46
N VAL A 185 -31.59 10.32 28.81
CA VAL A 185 -31.70 9.40 29.95
C VAL A 185 -32.11 10.16 31.22
N THR A 186 -33.14 9.67 31.90
CA THR A 186 -33.67 10.34 33.07
C THR A 186 -32.84 10.01 34.31
N LYS A 187 -32.81 10.94 35.27
CA LYS A 187 -32.18 10.70 36.58
C LYS A 187 -32.75 9.44 37.26
N LYS A 188 -34.05 9.22 37.14
CA LYS A 188 -34.73 8.05 37.70
C LYS A 188 -34.22 6.74 37.09
N ASP A 189 -34.11 6.67 35.76
CA ASP A 189 -33.63 5.45 35.10
C ASP A 189 -32.17 5.14 35.48
N ALA A 190 -31.35 6.18 35.63
CA ALA A 190 -29.96 6.04 36.09
C ALA A 190 -29.87 5.63 37.57
N GLU A 191 -30.76 6.11 38.44
CA GLU A 191 -30.87 5.67 39.84
C GLU A 191 -31.23 4.19 39.95
N GLU A 192 -32.21 3.74 39.16
CA GLU A 192 -32.60 2.33 39.09
C GLU A 192 -31.45 1.46 38.57
N GLY A 193 -30.73 1.94 37.54
CA GLY A 193 -29.55 1.28 36.99
C GLY A 193 -28.39 1.17 37.97
N LEU A 194 -28.11 2.24 38.73
CA LEU A 194 -27.11 2.21 39.80
C LEU A 194 -27.46 1.18 40.88
N ALA A 195 -28.73 1.15 41.31
CA ALA A 195 -29.17 0.17 42.28
C ALA A 195 -29.01 -1.28 41.75
N GLU A 196 -29.19 -1.51 40.45
CA GLU A 196 -28.98 -2.82 39.82
C GLU A 196 -27.51 -3.23 39.79
N ASP A 197 -26.63 -2.37 39.31
CA ASP A 197 -25.19 -2.68 39.24
C ASP A 197 -24.61 -2.89 40.66
N LEU A 198 -25.07 -2.14 41.67
CA LEU A 198 -24.65 -2.34 43.08
C LEU A 198 -25.14 -3.67 43.68
N ARG A 199 -26.33 -4.15 43.28
CA ARG A 199 -26.86 -5.47 43.74
C ARG A 199 -26.00 -6.64 43.25
N SER A 200 -25.26 -6.46 42.16
CA SER A 200 -24.35 -7.48 41.62
C SER A 200 -23.11 -7.72 42.49
N GLY A 201 -22.88 -6.85 43.49
CA GLY A 201 -21.80 -6.98 44.46
C GLY A 201 -20.49 -6.32 44.02
N LYS A 202 -19.45 -6.48 44.86
CA LYS A 202 -18.10 -5.94 44.62
C LYS A 202 -17.17 -7.04 44.08
N PRO A 203 -16.22 -6.75 43.17
CA PRO A 203 -16.00 -5.43 42.55
C PRO A 203 -17.13 -5.06 41.60
N VAL A 204 -17.53 -3.79 41.63
CA VAL A 204 -18.63 -3.27 40.81
C VAL A 204 -18.20 -3.29 39.35
N ARG A 205 -19.08 -3.83 38.50
CA ARG A 205 -18.96 -3.75 37.05
C ARG A 205 -20.20 -3.06 36.51
N ILE A 206 -20.03 -1.87 35.95
CA ILE A 206 -21.17 -1.08 35.44
C ILE A 206 -21.63 -1.66 34.10
N THR A 207 -22.83 -2.22 34.06
CA THR A 207 -23.39 -2.85 32.86
C THR A 207 -24.77 -2.31 32.50
N ASN A 208 -25.45 -1.66 33.44
CA ASN A 208 -26.76 -1.09 33.18
C ASN A 208 -26.66 0.08 32.20
N LYS A 209 -27.44 -0.01 31.12
CA LYS A 209 -27.44 0.95 30.02
C LYS A 209 -27.77 2.38 30.46
N SER A 210 -28.79 2.56 31.30
CA SER A 210 -29.22 3.88 31.75
C SER A 210 -28.13 4.55 32.58
N LEU A 211 -27.43 3.80 33.44
CA LEU A 211 -26.30 4.34 34.19
C LEU A 211 -25.12 4.70 33.28
N ILE A 212 -24.79 3.84 32.30
CA ILE A 212 -23.70 4.11 31.34
C ILE A 212 -24.00 5.36 30.51
N ASP A 213 -25.20 5.45 29.95
CA ASP A 213 -25.62 6.62 29.18
C ASP A 213 -25.54 7.88 30.05
N TYR A 214 -25.96 7.81 31.33
CA TYR A 214 -25.91 8.95 32.25
C TYR A 214 -24.47 9.38 32.58
N ILE A 215 -23.56 8.42 32.82
CA ILE A 215 -22.13 8.68 33.04
C ILE A 215 -21.50 9.28 31.78
N PHE A 216 -21.85 8.77 30.60
CA PHE A 216 -21.34 9.24 29.31
C PHE A 216 -21.74 10.70 29.07
N ILE A 217 -23.03 11.04 29.23
CA ILE A 217 -23.54 12.41 29.09
C ILE A 217 -22.90 13.35 30.11
N SER A 218 -22.83 12.94 31.38
CA SER A 218 -22.18 13.72 32.45
C SER A 218 -20.70 13.99 32.16
N SER A 219 -20.01 12.99 31.60
CA SER A 219 -18.61 13.12 31.19
C SER A 219 -18.43 14.05 29.99
N LEU A 220 -19.36 14.02 29.02
CA LEU A 220 -19.35 14.92 27.87
C LEU A 220 -19.54 16.38 28.26
N GLU A 221 -20.39 16.68 29.25
CA GLU A 221 -20.54 18.04 29.75
C GLU A 221 -19.21 18.58 30.31
N VAL A 222 -18.47 17.74 31.03
CA VAL A 222 -17.13 18.08 31.53
C VAL A 222 -16.12 18.19 30.39
N ALA A 223 -16.13 17.25 29.46
CA ALA A 223 -15.24 17.24 28.30
C ALA A 223 -15.39 18.50 27.47
N GLN A 224 -16.62 18.94 27.20
CA GLN A 224 -16.89 20.18 26.48
C GLN A 224 -16.42 21.41 27.26
N PHE A 225 -16.71 21.45 28.57
CA PHE A 225 -16.34 22.60 29.41
C PHE A 225 -14.82 22.77 29.50
N LEU A 226 -14.07 21.66 29.50
CA LEU A 226 -12.61 21.65 29.64
C LEU A 226 -11.88 21.49 28.30
N ASP A 227 -12.62 21.42 27.19
CA ASP A 227 -12.11 21.17 25.85
C ASP A 227 -11.20 19.93 25.74
N LEU A 228 -11.65 18.84 26.36
CA LEU A 228 -11.02 17.53 26.30
C LEU A 228 -11.68 16.67 25.22
N PRO A 229 -10.91 15.97 24.38
CA PRO A 229 -11.46 15.00 23.45
C PRO A 229 -11.95 13.73 24.18
N LEU A 230 -12.93 13.06 23.59
CA LEU A 230 -13.41 11.75 24.01
C LEU A 230 -13.10 10.70 22.94
N GLN A 231 -12.28 9.72 23.32
CA GLN A 231 -12.07 8.50 22.57
C GLN A 231 -13.22 7.54 22.82
N ILE A 232 -13.74 6.91 21.76
CA ILE A 232 -14.82 5.93 21.86
C ILE A 232 -14.34 4.65 21.20
N HIS A 233 -14.34 3.54 21.96
CA HIS A 233 -14.10 2.23 21.38
C HIS A 233 -15.25 1.86 20.43
N THR A 234 -14.94 1.44 19.20
CA THR A 234 -15.92 1.02 18.20
C THR A 234 -15.44 -0.23 17.48
N GLY A 235 -16.37 -1.04 16.98
CA GLY A 235 -16.06 -2.25 16.22
C GLY A 235 -15.38 -3.35 17.06
N PHE A 236 -14.18 -3.73 16.62
CA PHE A 236 -13.45 -4.95 16.98
C PHE A 236 -13.06 -5.03 18.47
N GLY A 237 -13.36 -6.16 19.12
CA GLY A 237 -13.00 -6.42 20.51
C GLY A 237 -13.01 -7.91 20.87
N ASP A 238 -12.89 -8.20 22.17
CA ASP A 238 -12.95 -9.57 22.70
C ASP A 238 -14.39 -10.11 22.84
N LYS A 239 -14.53 -11.27 23.49
CA LYS A 239 -15.84 -11.94 23.69
C LYS A 239 -16.80 -11.21 24.64
N ASP A 240 -16.32 -10.26 25.43
CA ASP A 240 -17.13 -9.44 26.35
C ASP A 240 -17.91 -8.37 25.56
N LEU A 241 -17.43 -8.02 24.36
CA LEU A 241 -18.04 -7.05 23.46
C LEU A 241 -19.09 -7.69 22.55
N ASP A 242 -20.29 -7.10 22.51
CA ASP A 242 -21.27 -7.41 21.47
C ASP A 242 -20.99 -6.57 20.23
N LEU A 243 -20.37 -7.19 19.22
CA LEU A 243 -19.97 -6.52 17.97
C LEU A 243 -21.15 -5.87 17.23
N ARG A 244 -22.38 -6.37 17.43
CA ARG A 244 -23.58 -5.78 16.80
C ARG A 244 -23.87 -4.39 17.35
N LEU A 245 -23.60 -4.18 18.64
CA LEU A 245 -23.87 -2.95 19.37
C LEU A 245 -22.70 -1.95 19.31
N SER A 246 -21.57 -2.32 18.68
CA SER A 246 -20.38 -1.48 18.53
C SER A 246 -20.30 -0.78 17.16
N ASN A 247 -21.37 -0.81 16.36
CA ASN A 247 -21.47 -0.02 15.13
C ASN A 247 -21.55 1.48 15.44
N PRO A 248 -20.65 2.32 14.89
CA PRO A 248 -20.58 3.73 15.22
C PRO A 248 -21.80 4.55 14.78
N LEU A 249 -22.65 4.07 13.85
CA LEU A 249 -23.88 4.77 13.46
C LEU A 249 -24.87 4.95 14.62
N HIS A 250 -24.78 4.11 15.65
CA HIS A 250 -25.59 4.26 16.85
C HIS A 250 -25.30 5.56 17.63
N LEU A 251 -24.15 6.21 17.38
CA LEU A 251 -23.80 7.50 17.99
C LEU A 251 -24.57 8.69 17.39
N ARG A 252 -25.38 8.48 16.35
CA ARG A 252 -26.10 9.56 15.67
C ARG A 252 -26.86 10.48 16.62
N ALA A 253 -27.58 9.91 17.59
CA ALA A 253 -28.37 10.69 18.55
C ALA A 253 -27.50 11.67 19.37
N ILE A 254 -26.29 11.25 19.77
CA ILE A 254 -25.39 12.10 20.53
C ILE A 254 -24.65 13.11 19.65
N LEU A 255 -24.31 12.74 18.41
CA LEU A 255 -23.67 13.62 17.44
C LEU A 255 -24.59 14.77 16.97
N GLU A 256 -25.91 14.52 16.92
CA GLU A 256 -26.93 15.50 16.55
C GLU A 256 -27.47 16.31 17.75
N ASP A 257 -27.10 15.97 18.99
CA ASP A 257 -27.44 16.76 20.16
C ASP A 257 -26.65 18.07 20.19
N LYS A 258 -27.37 19.20 20.08
CA LYS A 258 -26.79 20.54 20.02
C LYS A 258 -25.92 20.87 21.24
N ARG A 259 -26.19 20.27 22.40
CA ARG A 259 -25.39 20.46 23.63
C ARG A 259 -23.95 20.01 23.46
N PHE A 260 -23.69 19.04 22.58
CA PHE A 260 -22.37 18.41 22.41
C PHE A 260 -21.78 18.62 21.00
N SER A 261 -22.33 19.56 20.24
CA SER A 261 -21.87 19.92 18.89
C SER A 261 -20.40 20.38 18.83
N LYS A 262 -19.81 20.78 19.96
CA LYS A 262 -18.39 21.18 20.07
C LYS A 262 -17.50 20.11 20.70
N CYS A 263 -18.05 19.01 21.20
CA CYS A 263 -17.26 17.91 21.77
C CYS A 263 -16.45 17.24 20.67
N ARG A 264 -15.17 16.96 20.92
CA ARG A 264 -14.30 16.31 19.94
C ARG A 264 -14.27 14.82 20.18
N PHE A 265 -14.66 14.03 19.19
CA PHE A 265 -14.72 12.57 19.27
C PHE A 265 -13.67 11.94 18.37
N VAL A 266 -13.04 10.86 18.84
CA VAL A 266 -12.30 9.94 17.97
C VAL A 266 -12.87 8.54 18.11
N LEU A 267 -13.25 7.94 16.97
CA LEU A 267 -13.71 6.57 16.88
C LEU A 267 -12.49 5.69 16.67
N LEU A 268 -12.27 4.76 17.60
CA LEU A 268 -11.05 3.96 17.61
C LEU A 268 -11.18 2.72 16.72
N HIS A 269 -10.05 2.13 16.37
CA HIS A 269 -9.91 0.79 15.81
C HIS A 269 -10.38 0.60 14.37
N ALA A 270 -10.33 1.67 13.58
CA ALA A 270 -10.93 1.76 12.26
C ALA A 270 -12.44 1.46 12.29
N SER A 271 -13.04 1.42 13.48
CA SER A 271 -14.36 0.82 13.74
C SER A 271 -14.56 -0.57 13.12
N TYR A 272 -13.50 -1.34 12.82
CA TYR A 272 -13.62 -2.58 12.03
C TYR A 272 -14.65 -3.55 12.64
N PRO A 273 -15.61 -4.11 11.86
CA PRO A 273 -15.71 -4.08 10.40
C PRO A 273 -16.53 -2.91 9.82
N PHE A 274 -16.85 -1.90 10.62
CA PHE A 274 -17.68 -0.74 10.26
C PHE A 274 -16.86 0.48 9.79
N SER A 275 -15.76 0.25 9.07
CA SER A 275 -14.85 1.32 8.65
C SER A 275 -15.51 2.33 7.70
N LYS A 276 -16.43 1.86 6.84
CA LYS A 276 -17.22 2.71 5.93
C LYS A 276 -18.20 3.61 6.67
N GLU A 277 -18.89 3.09 7.68
CA GLU A 277 -19.78 3.85 8.53
C GLU A 277 -19.02 4.94 9.29
N ALA A 278 -17.84 4.60 9.82
CA ALA A 278 -16.99 5.56 10.51
C ALA A 278 -16.49 6.66 9.55
N SER A 279 -16.08 6.28 8.34
CA SER A 279 -15.70 7.17 7.24
C SER A 279 -16.80 8.19 6.92
N TYR A 280 -18.03 7.71 6.75
CA TYR A 280 -19.22 8.55 6.54
C TYR A 280 -19.44 9.54 7.70
N LEU A 281 -19.35 9.09 8.96
CA LEU A 281 -19.56 9.97 10.12
C LEU A 281 -18.49 11.07 10.19
N ALA A 282 -17.21 10.75 9.94
CA ALA A 282 -16.14 11.74 9.93
C ALA A 282 -16.27 12.75 8.77
N TYR A 283 -16.85 12.32 7.64
CA TYR A 283 -17.16 13.19 6.52
C TYR A 283 -18.26 14.21 6.87
N VAL A 284 -19.39 13.76 7.44
CA VAL A 284 -20.57 14.63 7.65
C VAL A 284 -20.59 15.36 8.99
N TYR A 285 -19.93 14.85 10.03
CA TYR A 285 -19.88 15.49 11.35
C TYR A 285 -18.52 16.17 11.58
N PRO A 286 -18.48 17.50 11.80
CA PRO A 286 -17.21 18.23 11.97
C PRO A 286 -16.42 17.75 13.19
N GLN A 287 -17.12 17.22 14.19
CA GLN A 287 -16.54 16.86 15.47
C GLN A 287 -16.06 15.40 15.59
N VAL A 288 -16.20 14.58 14.53
CA VAL A 288 -15.81 13.16 14.50
C VAL A 288 -14.47 12.98 13.78
N TYR A 289 -13.56 12.27 14.42
CA TYR A 289 -12.23 11.86 13.95
C TYR A 289 -12.11 10.33 14.05
N LEU A 290 -11.11 9.76 13.37
CA LEU A 290 -10.92 8.32 13.24
C LEU A 290 -9.47 7.96 13.59
N ASP A 291 -9.29 6.77 14.16
CA ASP A 291 -8.00 6.09 14.16
C ASP A 291 -8.11 4.66 13.60
N PHE A 292 -6.98 3.94 13.52
CA PHE A 292 -6.94 2.57 12.99
C PHE A 292 -6.08 1.58 13.79
N GLY A 293 -5.73 1.89 15.04
CA GLY A 293 -5.03 0.97 15.94
C GLY A 293 -5.84 -0.31 16.18
N LEU A 294 -5.30 -1.34 16.82
CA LEU A 294 -5.95 -2.66 16.98
C LEU A 294 -6.18 -3.43 15.68
N ALA A 295 -7.00 -2.92 14.76
CA ALA A 295 -7.21 -3.47 13.42
C ALA A 295 -5.86 -3.63 12.69
N ILE A 296 -4.97 -2.66 12.88
CA ILE A 296 -3.56 -2.77 12.58
C ILE A 296 -2.81 -2.96 13.90
N PRO A 297 -2.08 -4.07 14.11
CA PRO A 297 -1.60 -5.04 13.13
C PRO A 297 -2.40 -6.36 13.08
N LYS A 298 -3.63 -6.42 13.61
CA LYS A 298 -4.32 -7.71 13.85
C LYS A 298 -4.99 -8.33 12.62
N LEU A 299 -5.40 -7.55 11.63
CA LEU A 299 -6.02 -8.08 10.41
C LEU A 299 -5.02 -8.74 9.46
N SER A 300 -5.52 -9.42 8.42
CA SER A 300 -4.67 -9.83 7.28
C SER A 300 -4.08 -8.59 6.59
N VAL A 301 -3.04 -8.73 5.77
CA VAL A 301 -2.46 -7.57 5.07
C VAL A 301 -3.51 -6.84 4.23
N GLN A 302 -4.33 -7.60 3.50
CA GLN A 302 -5.42 -7.04 2.72
C GLN A 302 -6.53 -6.45 3.60
N GLY A 303 -6.84 -7.06 4.75
CA GLY A 303 -7.79 -6.49 5.70
C GLY A 303 -7.32 -5.13 6.26
N MET A 304 -6.04 -5.00 6.60
CA MET A 304 -5.48 -3.73 7.05
C MET A 304 -5.51 -2.66 5.95
N ILE A 305 -5.13 -3.01 4.72
CA ILE A 305 -5.21 -2.10 3.57
C ILE A 305 -6.65 -1.68 3.31
N SER A 306 -7.58 -2.64 3.27
CA SER A 306 -9.01 -2.39 3.06
C SER A 306 -9.55 -1.43 4.12
N SER A 307 -9.26 -1.65 5.40
CA SER A 307 -9.75 -0.78 6.46
C SER A 307 -9.25 0.66 6.31
N ILE A 308 -7.95 0.89 6.00
CA ILE A 308 -7.48 2.27 5.76
C ILE A 308 -8.10 2.86 4.50
N LYS A 309 -8.21 2.10 3.39
CA LYS A 309 -8.89 2.58 2.18
C LYS A 309 -10.33 2.98 2.46
N GLU A 310 -11.09 2.16 3.19
CA GLU A 310 -12.47 2.44 3.58
C GLU A 310 -12.59 3.67 4.48
N LEU A 311 -11.65 3.88 5.41
CA LEU A 311 -11.60 5.14 6.18
C LEU A 311 -11.37 6.35 5.26
N LEU A 312 -10.52 6.23 4.24
CA LEU A 312 -10.20 7.32 3.31
C LEU A 312 -11.19 7.46 2.14
N GLU A 313 -12.16 6.55 1.97
CA GLU A 313 -13.21 6.67 0.93
C GLU A 313 -14.00 7.98 1.04
N LEU A 314 -14.29 8.44 2.27
CA LEU A 314 -15.05 9.67 2.52
C LEU A 314 -14.40 10.58 3.56
N ALA A 315 -13.71 10.03 4.58
CA ALA A 315 -13.18 10.85 5.65
C ALA A 315 -12.09 11.81 5.14
N PRO A 316 -12.14 13.11 5.50
CA PRO A 316 -11.04 14.01 5.25
C PRO A 316 -9.74 13.49 5.87
N THR A 317 -8.62 13.53 5.14
CA THR A 317 -7.30 13.05 5.62
C THR A 317 -6.86 13.70 6.93
N LYS A 318 -7.26 14.95 7.18
CA LYS A 318 -7.04 15.71 8.42
C LYS A 318 -7.82 15.19 9.65
N LYS A 319 -8.66 14.17 9.47
CA LYS A 319 -9.46 13.54 10.54
C LYS A 319 -9.09 12.10 10.82
N VAL A 320 -8.08 11.55 10.13
CA VAL A 320 -7.60 10.18 10.34
C VAL A 320 -6.25 10.23 11.05
N MET A 321 -6.07 9.44 12.11
CA MET A 321 -4.91 9.50 12.99
C MET A 321 -4.34 8.11 13.25
N PHE A 322 -3.04 8.05 13.53
CA PHE A 322 -2.36 6.83 13.95
C PHE A 322 -2.60 6.53 15.45
N SER A 323 -2.84 5.26 15.73
CA SER A 323 -2.69 4.67 17.06
C SER A 323 -2.25 3.21 16.91
N THR A 324 -1.66 2.64 17.96
CA THR A 324 -1.31 1.22 17.98
C THR A 324 -2.39 0.36 18.62
N ASP A 325 -3.11 0.89 19.60
CA ASP A 325 -3.85 0.12 20.61
C ASP A 325 -2.97 -0.96 21.29
N ALA A 326 -1.67 -0.69 21.41
CA ALA A 326 -0.71 -1.60 22.02
C ALA A 326 -1.02 -1.80 23.51
N TYR A 327 -0.84 -3.02 24.01
CA TYR A 327 -1.03 -3.33 25.42
C TYR A 327 -0.17 -4.49 25.90
N ALA A 328 0.16 -4.45 27.19
CA ALA A 328 0.92 -5.44 27.95
C ALA A 328 2.39 -5.63 27.51
N SER A 329 2.65 -5.80 26.22
CA SER A 329 3.98 -6.15 25.69
C SER A 329 4.53 -5.03 24.79
N PRO A 330 5.78 -4.56 24.96
CA PRO A 330 6.38 -3.53 24.12
C PRO A 330 6.39 -3.88 22.61
N GLU A 331 6.41 -5.17 22.28
CA GLU A 331 6.33 -5.69 20.92
C GLU A 331 5.07 -5.24 20.18
N THR A 332 3.96 -5.03 20.90
CA THR A 332 2.69 -4.59 20.29
C THR A 332 2.79 -3.17 19.75
N TYR A 333 3.55 -2.29 20.40
CA TYR A 333 3.85 -0.94 19.90
C TYR A 333 4.64 -0.98 18.60
N PHE A 334 5.73 -1.77 18.59
CA PHE A 334 6.54 -1.99 17.40
C PHE A 334 5.72 -2.54 16.24
N LEU A 335 4.91 -3.57 16.49
CA LEU A 335 4.11 -4.20 15.43
C LEU A 335 3.06 -3.24 14.87
N GLY A 336 2.38 -2.46 15.74
CA GLY A 336 1.43 -1.44 15.33
C GLY A 336 2.09 -0.38 14.46
N ALA A 337 3.20 0.19 14.91
CA ALA A 337 3.97 1.19 14.15
C ALA A 337 4.47 0.65 12.81
N LYS A 338 5.14 -0.51 12.81
CA LYS A 338 5.67 -1.13 11.58
C LYS A 338 4.57 -1.38 10.55
N ARG A 339 3.45 -1.99 10.96
CA ARG A 339 2.36 -2.29 10.02
C ARG A 339 1.60 -1.06 9.59
N ALA A 340 1.44 -0.05 10.45
CA ALA A 340 0.85 1.20 10.04
C ALA A 340 1.66 1.90 8.95
N ARG A 341 3.00 1.97 9.09
CA ARG A 341 3.89 2.51 8.04
C ARG A 341 3.70 1.78 6.71
N GLU A 342 3.77 0.45 6.71
CA GLU A 342 3.62 -0.36 5.50
C GLU A 342 2.25 -0.16 4.83
N VAL A 343 1.17 -0.12 5.63
CA VAL A 343 -0.20 -0.03 5.12
C VAL A 343 -0.52 1.39 4.64
N VAL A 344 -0.21 2.42 5.43
CA VAL A 344 -0.42 3.82 5.05
C VAL A 344 0.41 4.16 3.81
N PHE A 345 1.67 3.71 3.73
CA PHE A 345 2.46 3.86 2.50
C PHE A 345 1.74 3.20 1.31
N SER A 346 1.27 1.96 1.45
CA SER A 346 0.59 1.27 0.35
C SER A 346 -0.67 2.01 -0.09
N VAL A 347 -1.46 2.52 0.85
CA VAL A 347 -2.70 3.25 0.52
C VAL A 347 -2.40 4.59 -0.11
N LEU A 348 -1.47 5.38 0.44
CA LEU A 348 -1.11 6.68 -0.13
C LEU A 348 -0.40 6.57 -1.48
N ARG A 349 0.39 5.52 -1.67
CA ARG A 349 0.94 5.17 -2.97
C ARG A 349 -0.18 4.90 -3.98
N ASP A 350 -1.18 4.10 -3.59
CA ASP A 350 -2.32 3.80 -4.45
C ASP A 350 -3.10 5.08 -4.79
N THR A 351 -3.33 5.98 -3.82
CA THR A 351 -3.98 7.29 -4.12
C THR A 351 -3.16 8.16 -5.05
N CYS A 352 -1.82 8.04 -5.07
CA CYS A 352 -1.02 8.76 -6.06
C CYS A 352 -1.05 8.11 -7.44
N ILE A 353 -1.11 6.78 -7.48
CA ILE A 353 -1.30 6.01 -8.71
C ILE A 353 -2.64 6.34 -9.36
N ASP A 354 -3.69 6.45 -8.55
CA ASP A 354 -5.05 6.74 -9.00
C ASP A 354 -5.26 8.24 -9.33
N GLU A 355 -4.22 9.07 -9.20
CA GLU A 355 -4.21 10.53 -9.39
C GLU A 355 -5.12 11.32 -8.42
N ASP A 356 -5.54 10.72 -7.30
CA ASP A 356 -6.29 11.41 -6.23
C ASP A 356 -5.39 12.40 -5.44
N LEU A 357 -4.10 12.08 -5.30
CA LEU A 357 -3.10 12.92 -4.62
C LEU A 357 -1.79 12.96 -5.43
N SER A 358 -1.16 14.12 -5.54
CA SER A 358 0.25 14.18 -5.93
C SER A 358 1.15 13.55 -4.85
N VAL A 359 2.37 13.14 -5.21
CA VAL A 359 3.35 12.59 -4.25
C VAL A 359 3.62 13.57 -3.09
N GLY A 360 3.71 14.87 -3.39
CA GLY A 360 3.87 15.91 -2.37
C GLY A 360 2.68 16.00 -1.42
N GLU A 361 1.45 15.88 -1.92
CA GLU A 361 0.25 15.87 -1.07
C GLU A 361 0.17 14.60 -0.22
N ALA A 362 0.52 13.44 -0.78
CA ALA A 362 0.59 12.19 -0.03
C ALA A 362 1.63 12.24 1.10
N ILE A 363 2.77 12.92 0.90
CA ILE A 363 3.77 13.15 1.95
C ILE A 363 3.18 13.98 3.09
N GLU A 364 2.43 15.04 2.78
CA GLU A 364 1.77 15.85 3.81
C GLU A 364 0.67 15.07 4.53
N VAL A 365 -0.12 14.27 3.80
CA VAL A 365 -1.12 13.37 4.40
C VAL A 365 -0.48 12.33 5.30
N ALA A 366 0.68 11.76 4.94
CA ALA A 366 1.42 10.85 5.79
C ALA A 366 1.84 11.53 7.11
N LYS A 367 2.35 12.77 7.03
CA LYS A 367 2.72 13.57 8.21
C LYS A 367 1.53 13.86 9.11
N ASP A 368 0.40 14.17 8.50
CA ASP A 368 -0.86 14.41 9.20
C ASP A 368 -1.34 13.17 9.95
N ILE A 369 -1.45 12.04 9.25
CA ILE A 369 -1.93 10.78 9.82
C ILE A 369 -1.04 10.31 10.97
N PHE A 370 0.28 10.34 10.80
CA PHE A 370 1.21 9.78 11.77
C PHE A 370 1.52 10.68 12.96
N ALA A 371 1.38 12.00 12.82
CA ALA A 371 1.78 12.93 13.86
C ALA A 371 0.86 14.13 14.03
N LEU A 372 0.68 14.93 12.98
CA LEU A 372 0.15 16.30 13.13
C LEU A 372 -1.33 16.33 13.54
N ASN A 373 -2.15 15.43 13.00
CA ASN A 373 -3.57 15.36 13.35
C ASN A 373 -3.74 15.05 14.84
N ALA A 374 -3.03 14.05 15.37
CA ALA A 374 -3.07 13.71 16.79
C ALA A 374 -2.48 14.83 17.65
N ALA A 375 -1.36 15.43 17.24
CA ALA A 375 -0.75 16.54 17.96
C ALA A 375 -1.73 17.71 18.15
N GLN A 376 -2.38 18.12 17.07
CA GLN A 376 -3.39 19.18 17.06
C GLN A 376 -4.66 18.78 17.83
N PHE A 377 -5.15 17.56 17.62
CA PHE A 377 -6.37 17.07 18.25
C PHE A 377 -6.22 16.91 19.76
N TYR A 378 -5.08 16.47 20.28
CA TYR A 378 -4.86 16.36 21.72
C TYR A 378 -4.20 17.60 22.34
N LYS A 379 -3.88 18.62 21.52
CA LYS A 379 -3.17 19.85 21.93
C LYS A 379 -1.86 19.55 22.66
N ILE A 380 -1.14 18.54 22.20
CA ILE A 380 0.15 18.16 22.78
C ILE A 380 1.26 18.98 22.12
N ASN A 381 2.14 19.55 22.93
CA ASN A 381 3.27 20.32 22.44
C ASN A 381 4.47 19.36 22.28
N LEU A 382 4.68 18.88 21.05
CA LEU A 382 5.86 18.12 20.71
C LEU A 382 7.01 19.12 20.60
N GLY A 383 8.08 18.95 21.38
CA GLY A 383 9.26 19.82 21.36
C GLY A 383 10.11 19.66 20.09
N VAL A 384 9.51 19.85 18.92
CA VAL A 384 10.14 19.65 17.61
C VAL A 384 10.76 20.97 17.15
N LYS A 385 12.03 20.90 16.71
CA LYS A 385 12.69 21.96 15.95
C LYS A 385 11.84 22.27 14.72
N ASP A 386 11.48 23.54 14.53
CA ASP A 386 10.76 24.03 13.36
C ASP A 386 11.20 23.31 12.07
N PHE A 387 10.30 22.49 11.50
CA PHE A 387 10.34 22.23 10.06
C PHE A 387 9.91 23.53 9.38
N ALA A 388 10.88 24.44 9.27
CA ALA A 388 10.66 25.79 8.79
C ALA A 388 10.27 25.80 7.30
N SER A 389 9.13 26.44 7.06
CA SER A 389 8.77 27.29 5.92
C SER A 389 9.49 27.10 4.58
N LYS A 390 8.67 26.76 3.57
CA LYS A 390 8.60 27.06 2.12
C LYS A 390 9.67 27.86 1.34
N ASP A 391 10.78 28.34 1.90
CA ASP A 391 11.76 29.16 1.17
C ASP A 391 13.09 28.45 0.83
N ASP A 392 13.37 27.24 1.36
CA ASP A 392 14.63 26.52 1.09
C ASP A 392 14.62 25.64 -0.19
N MET A 393 13.51 25.57 -0.92
CA MET A 393 13.34 24.70 -2.10
C MET A 393 14.18 25.10 -3.33
N HIS A 394 14.83 26.27 -3.33
CA HIS A 394 15.53 26.79 -4.52
C HIS A 394 17.06 26.71 -4.53
N GLN A 395 17.71 26.18 -3.48
CA GLN A 395 19.19 26.08 -3.46
C GLN A 395 19.78 24.66 -3.49
N ILE A 396 18.96 23.60 -3.48
CA ILE A 396 19.46 22.21 -3.45
C ILE A 396 19.65 21.60 -4.87
N TYR A 397 19.46 22.39 -5.94
CA TYR A 397 19.57 21.88 -7.33
C TYR A 397 21.00 21.72 -7.88
N LEU A 398 22.05 21.94 -7.08
CA LEU A 398 23.43 21.76 -7.54
C LEU A 398 24.32 21.15 -6.47
N LYS A 399 24.19 19.84 -6.23
CA LYS A 399 25.32 18.92 -6.05
C LYS A 399 24.87 17.46 -5.97
N LYS A 400 25.01 16.77 -7.11
CA LYS A 400 25.16 15.31 -7.18
C LYS A 400 26.45 14.89 -6.48
N SER A 401 26.38 13.89 -5.60
CA SER A 401 27.32 12.77 -5.60
C SER A 401 26.68 11.55 -4.93
N ASP A 402 26.55 10.48 -5.71
CA ASP A 402 25.97 9.18 -5.39
C ASP A 402 26.70 8.46 -4.25
N ALA A 403 25.94 7.86 -3.32
CA ALA A 403 26.11 6.48 -2.85
C ALA A 403 25.12 6.20 -1.70
N PHE A 404 23.93 5.70 -2.01
CA PHE A 404 23.07 5.00 -1.05
C PHE A 404 22.84 3.57 -1.55
N GLU A 405 23.10 2.60 -0.67
CA GLU A 405 23.06 1.18 -0.99
C GLU A 405 21.64 0.77 -1.38
N SER A 406 21.52 0.43 -2.67
CA SER A 406 20.32 -0.13 -3.28
C SER A 406 20.15 -1.59 -2.84
N ASP A 407 18.95 -1.99 -2.42
CA ASP A 407 18.53 -3.39 -2.24
C ASP A 407 18.51 -4.18 -3.58
N VAL A 408 18.70 -3.49 -4.71
CA VAL A 408 18.90 -4.09 -6.02
C VAL A 408 20.27 -4.73 -6.06
N SER A 409 20.30 -6.05 -6.20
CA SER A 409 21.54 -6.80 -6.33
C SER A 409 22.02 -6.88 -7.78
N LEU A 410 21.10 -6.92 -8.75
CA LEU A 410 21.38 -7.19 -10.15
C LEU A 410 20.56 -6.29 -11.09
N ILE A 411 21.15 -5.96 -12.24
CA ILE A 411 20.51 -5.20 -13.32
C ILE A 411 20.58 -6.00 -14.61
N ARG A 412 19.43 -6.26 -15.21
CA ARG A 412 19.26 -6.90 -16.52
C ARG A 412 19.36 -5.84 -17.62
N VAL A 413 20.46 -5.85 -18.35
CA VAL A 413 20.66 -5.02 -19.53
C VAL A 413 20.07 -5.75 -20.74
N ILE A 414 18.94 -5.28 -21.24
CA ILE A 414 18.10 -5.93 -22.26
C ILE A 414 18.39 -5.34 -23.64
N TRP A 415 18.45 -6.21 -24.65
CA TRP A 415 18.38 -5.84 -26.06
C TRP A 415 17.52 -6.83 -26.83
N VAL A 416 17.09 -6.42 -28.02
CA VAL A 416 16.35 -7.26 -28.95
C VAL A 416 17.22 -7.52 -30.17
N ASP A 417 17.36 -8.78 -30.57
CA ASP A 417 18.12 -9.15 -31.77
C ASP A 417 17.30 -9.04 -33.06
N ALA A 418 17.93 -9.25 -34.21
CA ALA A 418 17.26 -9.17 -35.52
C ALA A 418 16.16 -10.25 -35.73
N SER A 419 16.12 -11.29 -34.89
CA SER A 419 15.09 -12.34 -34.93
C SER A 419 13.87 -12.03 -34.06
N GLY A 420 13.89 -10.92 -33.32
CA GLY A 420 12.83 -10.51 -32.37
C GLY A 420 13.00 -11.14 -30.99
N GLN A 421 14.13 -11.81 -30.71
CA GLN A 421 14.36 -12.42 -29.41
C GLN A 421 14.83 -11.40 -28.38
N HIS A 422 14.21 -11.43 -27.21
CA HIS A 422 14.63 -10.63 -26.07
C HIS A 422 15.83 -11.31 -25.42
N ARG A 423 16.92 -10.57 -25.25
CA ARG A 423 18.16 -11.09 -24.66
C ARG A 423 18.59 -10.16 -23.54
N CYS A 424 19.32 -10.69 -22.57
CA CYS A 424 19.86 -9.88 -21.48
C CYS A 424 21.26 -10.29 -21.05
N ARG A 425 21.99 -9.31 -20.51
CA ARG A 425 23.19 -9.51 -19.68
C ARG A 425 22.86 -8.99 -18.30
N VAL A 426 23.04 -9.83 -17.28
CA VAL A 426 22.80 -9.45 -15.90
C VAL A 426 24.11 -9.02 -15.25
N VAL A 427 24.13 -7.86 -14.60
CA VAL A 427 25.32 -7.31 -13.94
C VAL A 427 25.01 -6.91 -12.49
N PRO A 428 25.95 -7.07 -11.54
CA PRO A 428 25.77 -6.56 -10.19
C PRO A 428 25.61 -5.04 -10.16
N VAL A 429 24.75 -4.51 -9.28
CA VAL A 429 24.42 -3.06 -9.20
C VAL A 429 25.67 -2.18 -9.07
N LYS A 430 26.65 -2.62 -8.27
CA LYS A 430 27.91 -1.90 -8.08
C LYS A 430 28.70 -1.76 -9.38
N ARG A 431 28.87 -2.88 -10.11
CA ARG A 431 29.54 -2.88 -11.42
C ARG A 431 28.76 -2.02 -12.42
N PHE A 432 27.43 -2.07 -12.35
CA PHE A 432 26.59 -1.27 -13.23
C PHE A 432 26.88 0.23 -13.04
N ASN A 433 26.77 0.70 -11.80
CA ASN A 433 26.98 2.11 -11.43
C ASN A 433 28.42 2.58 -11.73
N ASP A 434 29.42 1.77 -11.39
CA ASP A 434 30.83 2.15 -11.49
C ASP A 434 31.34 2.16 -12.94
N ILE A 435 30.94 1.16 -13.73
CA ILE A 435 31.55 0.82 -15.03
C ILE A 435 30.53 0.85 -16.17
N VAL A 436 29.40 0.14 -16.04
CA VAL A 436 28.51 -0.12 -17.18
C VAL A 436 27.81 1.15 -17.67
N THR A 437 27.44 2.05 -16.75
CA THR A 437 26.86 3.37 -17.12
C THR A 437 27.79 4.21 -18.01
N LYS A 438 29.11 4.02 -17.89
CA LYS A 438 30.13 4.81 -18.62
C LYS A 438 30.64 4.10 -19.86
N TYR A 439 30.85 2.79 -19.78
CA TYR A 439 31.58 2.01 -20.80
C TYR A 439 30.72 0.93 -21.47
N GLY A 440 29.50 0.70 -20.97
CA GLY A 440 28.60 -0.34 -21.46
C GLY A 440 29.06 -1.76 -21.11
N VAL A 441 28.27 -2.74 -21.57
CA VAL A 441 28.62 -4.19 -21.50
C VAL A 441 29.09 -4.66 -22.87
N GLY A 442 30.23 -5.36 -22.94
CA GLY A 442 30.71 -5.94 -24.20
C GLY A 442 29.77 -7.02 -24.73
N LEU A 443 29.46 -6.96 -26.03
CA LEU A 443 28.66 -7.95 -26.74
C LEU A 443 29.26 -8.19 -28.13
N THR A 444 29.38 -9.45 -28.57
CA THR A 444 29.94 -9.75 -29.90
C THR A 444 28.96 -9.38 -31.02
N PHE A 445 29.48 -9.05 -32.21
CA PHE A 445 28.66 -8.73 -33.38
C PHE A 445 27.70 -9.87 -33.75
N ALA A 446 28.11 -11.13 -33.59
CA ALA A 446 27.27 -12.30 -33.86
C ALA A 446 25.90 -12.26 -33.17
N CYS A 447 25.76 -11.60 -32.02
CA CYS A 447 24.49 -11.57 -31.28
C CYS A 447 23.35 -10.89 -32.04
N MET A 448 23.65 -10.00 -33.01
CA MET A 448 22.63 -9.45 -33.91
C MET A 448 22.34 -10.35 -35.12
N GLY A 449 23.24 -11.28 -35.44
CA GLY A 449 23.07 -12.25 -36.53
C GLY A 449 22.40 -13.55 -36.12
N MET A 450 22.21 -13.79 -34.80
CA MET A 450 21.64 -15.04 -34.28
C MET A 450 20.20 -15.25 -34.74
N THR A 451 19.84 -16.52 -34.93
CA THR A 451 18.46 -16.91 -35.28
C THR A 451 17.64 -17.25 -34.04
N SER A 452 16.32 -17.34 -34.19
CA SER A 452 15.41 -17.78 -33.12
C SER A 452 15.51 -19.29 -32.82
N ALA A 453 16.16 -20.09 -33.67
CA ALA A 453 16.16 -21.55 -33.59
C ALA A 453 17.53 -22.17 -33.25
N VAL A 454 18.64 -21.47 -33.54
CA VAL A 454 20.00 -21.96 -33.27
C VAL A 454 20.88 -20.87 -32.66
N ASP A 455 21.76 -21.28 -31.74
CA ASP A 455 22.80 -20.43 -31.13
C ASP A 455 23.99 -20.22 -32.10
N GLY A 456 23.71 -19.59 -33.25
CA GLY A 456 24.70 -19.27 -34.27
C GLY A 456 24.20 -18.17 -35.21
N PRO A 457 25.10 -17.32 -35.74
CA PRO A 457 24.71 -16.28 -36.69
C PRO A 457 24.26 -16.91 -38.01
N ALA A 458 23.25 -16.32 -38.65
CA ALA A 458 22.80 -16.73 -39.97
C ALA A 458 23.90 -16.50 -41.02
N ASP A 459 23.95 -17.40 -42.01
CA ASP A 459 24.87 -17.31 -43.12
C ASP A 459 24.71 -16.00 -43.90
N GLY A 460 25.82 -15.44 -44.38
CA GLY A 460 25.84 -14.23 -45.21
C GLY A 460 25.60 -12.91 -44.46
N THR A 461 25.45 -12.93 -43.13
CA THR A 461 25.28 -11.71 -42.32
C THR A 461 26.56 -10.89 -42.13
N ASN A 462 27.74 -11.52 -42.29
CA ASN A 462 29.06 -10.98 -41.90
C ASN A 462 29.19 -10.61 -40.40
N LEU A 463 28.17 -10.92 -39.58
CA LEU A 463 28.18 -10.74 -38.14
C LEU A 463 28.72 -12.00 -37.48
N SER A 464 30.05 -12.07 -37.34
CA SER A 464 30.74 -13.23 -36.75
C SER A 464 31.05 -13.03 -35.26
N GLY A 465 31.65 -14.05 -34.63
CA GLY A 465 32.19 -13.93 -33.26
C GLY A 465 33.41 -13.00 -33.14
N THR A 466 33.87 -12.40 -34.25
CA THR A 466 34.98 -11.45 -34.27
C THR A 466 34.45 -10.02 -34.17
N GLY A 467 34.97 -9.26 -33.20
CA GLY A 467 34.53 -7.89 -32.92
C GLY A 467 33.52 -7.81 -31.76
N GLU A 468 33.45 -6.63 -31.15
CA GLU A 468 32.54 -6.34 -30.06
C GLU A 468 31.90 -4.96 -30.21
N ILE A 469 30.64 -4.85 -29.78
CA ILE A 469 29.95 -3.60 -29.45
C ILE A 469 29.88 -3.42 -27.92
N ARG A 470 29.51 -2.22 -27.50
CA ARG A 470 29.09 -1.89 -26.14
C ARG A 470 27.57 -1.72 -26.11
N LEU A 471 26.92 -2.50 -25.25
CA LEU A 471 25.55 -2.26 -24.81
C LEU A 471 25.56 -1.08 -23.83
N MET A 472 25.14 0.09 -24.30
CA MET A 472 25.05 1.30 -23.51
C MET A 472 23.66 1.38 -22.87
N PRO A 473 23.54 1.30 -21.53
CA PRO A 473 22.23 1.32 -20.88
C PRO A 473 21.55 2.69 -21.04
N ASP A 474 20.29 2.67 -21.45
CA ASP A 474 19.44 3.86 -21.52
C ASP A 474 18.74 4.06 -20.18
N LEU A 475 19.29 4.95 -19.35
CA LEU A 475 18.80 5.19 -18.00
C LEU A 475 17.34 5.67 -17.95
N SER A 476 16.79 6.22 -19.03
CA SER A 476 15.38 6.61 -19.11
C SER A 476 14.41 5.42 -19.16
N THR A 477 14.94 4.21 -19.41
CA THR A 477 14.17 2.96 -19.49
C THR A 477 14.40 2.03 -18.30
N ARG A 478 15.03 2.55 -17.24
CA ARG A 478 15.34 1.77 -16.03
C ARG A 478 14.07 1.51 -15.24
N TRP A 479 13.72 0.24 -15.08
CA TRP A 479 12.57 -0.19 -14.28
C TRP A 479 12.98 -1.23 -13.24
N ARG A 480 12.40 -1.15 -12.05
CA ARG A 480 12.44 -2.26 -11.10
C ARG A 480 11.52 -3.36 -11.61
N ILE A 481 11.99 -4.61 -11.57
CA ILE A 481 11.23 -5.75 -12.08
C ILE A 481 10.09 -6.06 -11.09
N PRO A 482 8.80 -5.95 -11.48
CA PRO A 482 7.67 -6.11 -10.56
C PRO A 482 7.63 -7.50 -9.88
N TRP A 483 7.92 -8.55 -10.65
CA TRP A 483 7.96 -9.95 -10.20
C TRP A 483 9.28 -10.36 -9.52
N GLN A 484 10.31 -9.51 -9.50
CA GLN A 484 11.60 -9.80 -8.88
C GLN A 484 12.24 -8.54 -8.30
N LYS A 485 11.88 -8.24 -7.05
CA LYS A 485 12.08 -6.91 -6.43
C LYS A 485 13.54 -6.53 -6.13
N GLN A 486 14.45 -7.51 -6.14
CA GLN A 486 15.89 -7.31 -5.97
C GLN A 486 16.64 -7.11 -7.30
N GLU A 487 15.90 -7.03 -8.42
CA GLU A 487 16.45 -6.86 -9.75
C GLU A 487 15.78 -5.69 -10.48
N GLU A 488 16.54 -5.07 -11.36
CA GLU A 488 16.03 -4.07 -12.31
C GLU A 488 16.26 -4.54 -13.74
N MET A 489 15.51 -3.97 -14.67
CA MET A 489 15.71 -4.14 -16.09
C MET A 489 15.88 -2.77 -16.75
N ILE A 490 16.68 -2.75 -17.81
CA ILE A 490 16.97 -1.53 -18.55
C ILE A 490 17.25 -1.88 -20.01
N MET A 491 16.73 -1.10 -20.94
CA MET A 491 17.06 -1.26 -22.35
C MET A 491 18.45 -0.69 -22.65
N ALA A 492 19.13 -1.25 -23.63
CA ALA A 492 20.43 -0.76 -24.07
C ALA A 492 20.47 -0.45 -25.57
N ASP A 493 21.21 0.62 -25.87
CA ASP A 493 21.64 0.97 -27.22
C ASP A 493 22.92 0.21 -27.57
N MET A 494 23.16 -0.04 -28.86
CA MET A 494 24.34 -0.75 -29.34
C MET A 494 25.32 0.23 -29.97
N HIS A 495 26.54 0.27 -29.42
CA HIS A 495 27.57 1.22 -29.83
C HIS A 495 28.86 0.48 -30.25
N LEU A 496 29.58 0.96 -31.26
CA LEU A 496 30.92 0.43 -31.60
C LEU A 496 31.91 0.71 -30.46
N LYS A 497 31.83 1.91 -29.89
CA LYS A 497 32.51 2.33 -28.66
C LYS A 497 31.62 3.35 -27.94
N PRO A 498 31.79 3.59 -26.63
CA PRO A 498 30.91 4.50 -25.89
C PRO A 498 30.76 5.85 -26.61
N GLY A 499 29.52 6.26 -26.87
CA GLY A 499 29.19 7.47 -27.62
C GLY A 499 29.16 7.35 -29.16
N GLU A 500 29.54 6.21 -29.74
CA GLU A 500 29.46 5.95 -31.19
C GLU A 500 28.40 4.86 -31.50
N PRO A 501 27.18 5.24 -31.92
CA PRO A 501 26.12 4.28 -32.21
C PRO A 501 26.48 3.35 -33.38
N TRP A 502 26.14 2.07 -33.26
CA TRP A 502 26.34 1.07 -34.30
C TRP A 502 25.20 1.11 -35.32
N GLU A 503 25.50 0.86 -36.59
CA GLU A 503 24.51 0.91 -37.68
C GLU A 503 23.41 -0.15 -37.55
N TYR A 504 23.70 -1.28 -36.87
CA TYR A 504 22.73 -2.35 -36.61
C TYR A 504 21.93 -2.13 -35.32
N CYS A 505 22.03 -0.97 -34.66
CA CYS A 505 21.22 -0.66 -33.48
C CYS A 505 19.78 -0.24 -33.90
N PRO A 506 18.74 -1.05 -33.62
CA PRO A 506 17.37 -0.71 -34.03
C PRO A 506 16.82 0.52 -33.31
N ARG A 507 17.18 0.72 -32.03
CA ARG A 507 16.79 1.90 -31.23
C ARG A 507 17.34 3.19 -31.85
N GLU A 508 18.62 3.19 -32.23
CA GLU A 508 19.23 4.36 -32.86
C GLU A 508 18.65 4.63 -34.26
N ALA A 509 18.35 3.58 -35.04
CA ALA A 509 17.69 3.75 -36.33
C ALA A 509 16.34 4.48 -36.18
N LEU A 510 15.51 4.08 -35.21
CA LEU A 510 14.23 4.74 -34.92
C LEU A 510 14.41 6.19 -34.41
N ARG A 511 15.42 6.44 -33.56
CA ARG A 511 15.74 7.79 -33.07
C ARG A 511 16.21 8.71 -34.18
N LYS A 512 17.02 8.23 -35.12
CA LYS A 512 17.45 9.02 -36.29
C LYS A 512 16.26 9.47 -37.12
N VAL A 513 15.35 8.55 -37.44
CA VAL A 513 14.13 8.88 -38.19
C VAL A 513 13.22 9.84 -37.40
N SER A 514 13.07 9.62 -36.10
CA SER A 514 12.26 10.49 -35.23
C SER A 514 12.83 11.91 -35.15
N ARG A 515 14.16 12.06 -35.07
CA ARG A 515 14.83 13.37 -35.09
C ARG A 515 14.63 14.07 -36.43
N LEU A 516 14.83 13.38 -37.55
CA LEU A 516 14.61 13.93 -38.88
C LEU A 516 13.16 14.42 -39.05
N LEU A 517 12.17 13.63 -38.63
CA LEU A 517 10.77 14.04 -38.67
C LEU A 517 10.50 15.31 -37.86
N LYS A 518 11.12 15.43 -36.68
CA LYS A 518 10.92 16.59 -35.82
C LYS A 518 11.66 17.84 -36.33
N GLU A 519 12.90 17.70 -36.76
CA GLU A 519 13.77 18.80 -37.17
C GLU A 519 13.39 19.36 -38.56
N GLU A 520 13.10 18.49 -39.52
CA GLU A 520 12.82 18.92 -40.91
C GLU A 520 11.34 19.21 -41.16
N PHE A 521 10.44 18.51 -40.46
CA PHE A 521 8.99 18.58 -40.75
C PHE A 521 8.15 19.06 -39.56
N ASN A 522 8.75 19.26 -38.38
CA ASN A 522 8.03 19.52 -37.13
C ASN A 522 6.92 18.49 -36.85
N LEU A 523 7.19 17.23 -37.16
CA LEU A 523 6.27 16.11 -36.93
C LEU A 523 6.81 15.19 -35.84
N VAL A 524 5.91 14.66 -35.02
CA VAL A 524 6.19 13.64 -34.01
C VAL A 524 5.45 12.37 -34.42
N LEU A 525 6.17 11.25 -34.52
CA LEU A 525 5.58 9.94 -34.76
C LEU A 525 5.16 9.33 -33.42
N ASN A 526 3.86 9.06 -33.28
CA ASN A 526 3.31 8.28 -32.19
C ASN A 526 2.96 6.87 -32.69
N ALA A 527 3.12 5.88 -31.82
CA ALA A 527 2.75 4.50 -32.09
C ALA A 527 1.96 3.90 -30.92
N GLY A 528 1.03 3.00 -31.23
CA GLY A 528 0.34 2.10 -30.31
C GLY A 528 0.47 0.66 -30.79
N PHE A 529 0.39 -0.30 -29.87
CA PHE A 529 0.57 -1.72 -30.16
C PHE A 529 -0.59 -2.53 -29.60
N GLU A 530 -1.08 -3.48 -30.40
CA GLU A 530 -1.90 -4.60 -29.92
C GLU A 530 -1.04 -5.86 -29.95
N ILE A 531 -0.98 -6.55 -28.81
CA ILE A 531 -0.12 -7.69 -28.60
C ILE A 531 -0.99 -8.92 -28.41
N GLU A 532 -1.00 -9.78 -29.42
CA GLU A 532 -1.62 -11.09 -29.32
C GLU A 532 -0.61 -12.15 -28.83
N PHE A 533 -1.08 -13.07 -27.99
CA PHE A 533 -0.29 -14.17 -27.47
C PHE A 533 -1.16 -15.35 -27.05
N TYR A 534 -0.54 -16.52 -26.97
CA TYR A 534 -1.17 -17.73 -26.45
C TYR A 534 -0.74 -18.00 -25.02
N LEU A 535 -1.69 -18.40 -24.17
CA LEU A 535 -1.42 -18.99 -22.86
C LEU A 535 -1.62 -20.51 -22.92
N LEU A 536 -0.56 -21.23 -22.55
CA LEU A 536 -0.53 -22.68 -22.55
C LEU A 536 -0.36 -23.20 -21.12
N LYS A 537 -1.01 -24.33 -20.83
CA LYS A 537 -0.82 -25.08 -19.59
C LYS A 537 -0.10 -26.38 -19.85
N SER A 538 0.74 -26.77 -18.90
CA SER A 538 1.41 -28.06 -18.93
C SER A 538 0.45 -29.17 -18.51
N VAL A 539 0.40 -30.25 -19.29
CA VAL A 539 -0.34 -31.48 -18.99
C VAL A 539 0.57 -32.68 -19.16
N LEU A 540 0.49 -33.64 -18.24
CA LEU A 540 1.21 -34.91 -18.37
C LEU A 540 0.34 -35.92 -19.11
N ARG A 541 0.76 -36.35 -20.29
CA ARG A 541 0.12 -37.42 -21.07
C ARG A 541 1.14 -38.51 -21.36
N GLU A 542 0.81 -39.74 -20.99
CA GLU A 542 1.68 -40.91 -21.21
C GLU A 542 3.12 -40.73 -20.66
N GLY A 543 3.27 -39.97 -19.57
CA GLY A 543 4.58 -39.68 -18.96
C GLY A 543 5.39 -38.60 -19.69
N LYS A 544 4.82 -37.92 -20.70
CA LYS A 544 5.43 -36.77 -21.38
C LYS A 544 4.67 -35.49 -21.03
N GLU A 545 5.44 -34.43 -20.81
CA GLU A 545 4.89 -33.09 -20.63
C GLU A 545 4.50 -32.51 -21.99
N GLU A 546 3.24 -32.09 -22.12
CA GLU A 546 2.71 -31.41 -23.29
C GLU A 546 2.16 -30.04 -22.91
N TRP A 547 2.41 -29.02 -23.74
CA TRP A 547 1.84 -27.69 -23.58
C TRP A 547 0.60 -27.57 -24.45
N VAL A 548 -0.56 -27.40 -23.82
CA VAL A 548 -1.86 -27.29 -24.51
C VAL A 548 -2.49 -25.92 -24.23
N PRO A 549 -3.33 -25.39 -25.13
CA PRO A 549 -4.09 -24.17 -24.87
C PRO A 549 -4.83 -24.19 -23.54
N ILE A 550 -4.80 -23.07 -22.81
CA ILE A 550 -5.50 -22.96 -21.54
C ILE A 550 -7.03 -22.94 -21.73
N ASP A 551 -7.48 -22.40 -22.86
CA ASP A 551 -8.88 -22.18 -23.22
C ASP A 551 -9.19 -22.64 -24.67
N PHE A 552 -10.47 -22.92 -24.96
CA PHE A 552 -10.97 -23.35 -26.28
C PHE A 552 -12.27 -22.62 -26.67
N THR A 553 -12.64 -21.56 -25.96
CA THR A 553 -13.88 -20.83 -26.20
C THR A 553 -13.74 -19.85 -27.38
N PRO A 554 -14.86 -19.37 -27.96
CA PRO A 554 -14.82 -18.47 -29.11
C PRO A 554 -14.31 -17.06 -28.77
N TYR A 555 -14.02 -16.27 -29.82
CA TYR A 555 -13.68 -14.85 -29.76
C TYR A 555 -14.58 -14.03 -28.81
N CYS A 556 -13.96 -13.14 -28.02
CA CYS A 556 -14.63 -12.27 -27.03
C CYS A 556 -15.49 -13.01 -25.99
N SER A 557 -15.15 -14.26 -25.69
CA SER A 557 -15.83 -15.06 -24.68
C SER A 557 -15.59 -14.53 -23.26
N THR A 558 -16.67 -14.27 -22.52
CA THR A 558 -16.59 -13.90 -21.11
C THR A 558 -16.01 -15.02 -20.26
N ALA A 559 -16.28 -16.28 -20.60
CA ALA A 559 -15.76 -17.44 -19.90
C ALA A 559 -14.23 -17.60 -20.08
N ALA A 560 -13.70 -17.29 -21.26
CA ALA A 560 -12.25 -17.24 -21.48
C ALA A 560 -11.61 -16.18 -20.59
N TYR A 561 -12.19 -14.97 -20.57
CA TYR A 561 -11.70 -13.88 -19.75
C TYR A 561 -11.71 -14.25 -18.26
N ASP A 562 -12.83 -14.79 -17.74
CA ASP A 562 -12.95 -15.20 -16.34
C ASP A 562 -11.90 -16.26 -15.96
N ALA A 563 -11.58 -17.19 -16.87
CA ALA A 563 -10.59 -18.23 -16.64
C ALA A 563 -9.15 -17.71 -16.47
N VAL A 564 -8.83 -16.56 -17.07
CA VAL A 564 -7.49 -15.94 -16.99
C VAL A 564 -7.49 -14.59 -16.26
N SER A 565 -8.61 -14.17 -15.70
CA SER A 565 -8.75 -12.88 -15.02
C SER A 565 -7.68 -12.64 -13.95
N PRO A 566 -7.31 -13.61 -13.08
CA PRO A 566 -6.22 -13.40 -12.12
C PRO A 566 -4.85 -13.12 -12.76
N VAL A 567 -4.57 -13.75 -13.92
CA VAL A 567 -3.34 -13.50 -14.70
C VAL A 567 -3.37 -12.08 -15.26
N PHE A 568 -4.49 -11.66 -15.83
CA PHE A 568 -4.64 -10.31 -16.38
C PHE A 568 -4.63 -9.22 -15.33
N GLN A 569 -5.25 -9.41 -14.17
CA GLN A 569 -5.18 -8.45 -13.07
C GLN A 569 -3.73 -8.22 -12.62
N GLU A 570 -2.91 -9.28 -12.58
CA GLU A 570 -1.49 -9.15 -12.24
C GLU A 570 -0.67 -8.54 -13.38
N VAL A 571 -0.91 -8.94 -14.65
CA VAL A 571 -0.28 -8.30 -15.81
C VAL A 571 -0.59 -6.80 -15.86
N LEU A 572 -1.85 -6.41 -15.65
CA LEU A 572 -2.27 -5.01 -15.60
C LEU A 572 -1.57 -4.25 -14.48
N ALA A 573 -1.54 -4.80 -13.26
CA ALA A 573 -0.86 -4.17 -12.13
C ALA A 573 0.65 -3.99 -12.40
N ASP A 574 1.30 -4.99 -12.99
CA ASP A 574 2.71 -4.94 -13.34
C ASP A 574 2.98 -3.94 -14.48
N LEU A 575 2.19 -3.91 -15.54
CA LEU A 575 2.31 -2.93 -16.63
C LEU A 575 2.05 -1.50 -16.15
N HIS A 576 1.04 -1.33 -15.29
CA HIS A 576 0.75 -0.06 -14.65
C HIS A 576 1.94 0.43 -13.82
N SER A 577 2.62 -0.46 -13.07
CA SER A 577 3.84 -0.12 -12.32
C SER A 577 5.04 0.26 -13.20
N LEU A 578 5.00 -0.08 -14.49
CA LEU A 578 5.99 0.31 -15.51
C LEU A 578 5.56 1.53 -16.32
N ASN A 579 4.47 2.21 -15.92
CA ASN A 579 3.87 3.34 -16.63
C ASN A 579 3.50 3.01 -18.10
N ILE A 580 2.93 1.83 -18.30
CA ILE A 580 2.42 1.34 -19.58
C ILE A 580 0.89 1.26 -19.48
N SER A 581 0.19 2.18 -20.17
CA SER A 581 -1.28 2.16 -20.25
C SER A 581 -1.75 0.96 -21.07
N VAL A 582 -2.78 0.28 -20.57
CA VAL A 582 -3.52 -0.77 -21.28
C VAL A 582 -4.94 -0.26 -21.51
N GLU A 583 -5.32 -0.15 -22.78
CA GLU A 583 -6.63 0.36 -23.21
C GLU A 583 -7.67 -0.76 -23.26
N GLN A 584 -7.25 -1.96 -23.66
CA GLN A 584 -8.14 -3.08 -23.86
C GLN A 584 -7.42 -4.41 -23.66
N LEU A 585 -8.18 -5.42 -23.25
CA LEU A 585 -7.79 -6.82 -23.23
C LEU A 585 -9.00 -7.68 -23.56
N HIS A 586 -8.79 -8.79 -24.27
CA HIS A 586 -9.87 -9.73 -24.58
C HIS A 586 -9.33 -11.10 -24.99
N ALA A 587 -10.23 -12.09 -25.00
CA ALA A 587 -9.97 -13.39 -25.61
C ALA A 587 -10.09 -13.28 -27.12
N GLU A 588 -9.04 -13.71 -27.81
CA GLU A 588 -8.96 -13.64 -29.28
C GLU A 588 -9.52 -14.92 -29.92
N ALA A 589 -9.56 -15.00 -31.24
CA ALA A 589 -10.25 -16.08 -31.94
C ALA A 589 -9.56 -17.46 -31.88
N GLY A 590 -8.25 -17.52 -31.62
CA GLY A 590 -7.49 -18.78 -31.49
C GLY A 590 -7.61 -19.43 -30.10
N LYS A 591 -7.31 -20.73 -30.02
CA LYS A 591 -7.45 -21.49 -28.76
C LYS A 591 -6.44 -21.01 -27.73
N GLY A 592 -6.93 -20.44 -26.62
CA GLY A 592 -6.09 -19.88 -25.56
C GLY A 592 -5.32 -18.64 -26.01
N GLN A 593 -5.79 -17.97 -27.06
CA GLN A 593 -5.24 -16.72 -27.57
C GLN A 593 -5.89 -15.53 -26.87
N PHE A 594 -5.10 -14.52 -26.60
CA PHE A 594 -5.53 -13.29 -25.97
C PHE A 594 -4.81 -12.10 -26.57
N GLU A 595 -5.45 -10.94 -26.50
CA GLU A 595 -4.87 -9.67 -26.94
C GLU A 595 -4.82 -8.66 -25.79
N ILE A 596 -3.74 -7.86 -25.77
CA ILE A 596 -3.61 -6.66 -24.95
C ILE A 596 -3.32 -5.46 -25.87
N ALA A 597 -4.19 -4.45 -25.84
CA ALA A 597 -4.00 -3.18 -26.55
C ALA A 597 -3.39 -2.13 -25.62
N LEU A 598 -2.27 -1.53 -26.03
CA LEU A 598 -1.56 -0.50 -25.27
C LEU A 598 -1.94 0.92 -25.71
N GLY A 599 -1.88 1.86 -24.77
CA GLY A 599 -2.02 3.29 -25.07
C GLY A 599 -0.92 3.78 -26.01
N HIS A 600 -1.26 4.72 -26.90
CA HIS A 600 -0.29 5.27 -27.84
C HIS A 600 0.64 6.29 -27.17
N THR A 601 1.89 6.33 -27.61
CA THR A 601 2.88 7.34 -27.15
C THR A 601 3.91 7.57 -28.24
N VAL A 602 4.92 8.42 -27.98
CA VAL A 602 6.01 8.66 -28.92
C VAL A 602 6.68 7.34 -29.32
N ALA A 603 6.96 7.15 -30.61
CA ALA A 603 7.29 5.84 -31.19
C ALA A 603 8.45 5.11 -30.50
N THR A 604 9.46 5.84 -30.02
CA THR A 604 10.57 5.27 -29.26
C THR A 604 10.13 4.67 -27.93
N LYS A 605 9.29 5.38 -27.16
CA LYS A 605 8.74 4.87 -25.90
C LYS A 605 7.74 3.74 -26.15
N ALA A 606 6.93 3.84 -27.22
CA ALA A 606 5.97 2.80 -27.59
C ALA A 606 6.67 1.46 -27.90
N ALA A 607 7.80 1.50 -28.62
CA ALA A 607 8.61 0.32 -28.89
C ALA A 607 9.18 -0.29 -27.59
N ASP A 608 9.61 0.53 -26.63
CA ASP A 608 10.09 0.04 -25.33
C ASP A 608 8.96 -0.59 -24.51
N ASN A 609 7.78 0.03 -24.52
CA ASN A 609 6.59 -0.49 -23.85
C ASN A 609 6.20 -1.87 -24.40
N LEU A 610 6.30 -2.09 -25.71
CA LEU A 610 6.06 -3.41 -26.32
C LEU A 610 6.98 -4.49 -25.72
N ILE A 611 8.28 -4.20 -25.62
CA ILE A 611 9.27 -5.16 -25.09
C ILE A 611 8.99 -5.48 -23.63
N PHE A 612 8.78 -4.45 -22.80
CA PHE A 612 8.44 -4.64 -21.40
C PHE A 612 7.12 -5.39 -21.21
N THR A 613 6.14 -5.14 -22.07
CA THR A 613 4.85 -5.84 -22.03
C THR A 613 5.00 -7.34 -22.22
N ARG A 614 5.77 -7.75 -23.24
CA ARG A 614 6.06 -9.17 -23.47
C ARG A 614 6.84 -9.79 -22.30
N GLU A 615 7.74 -9.06 -21.65
CA GLU A 615 8.44 -9.55 -20.44
C GLU A 615 7.50 -9.76 -19.26
N VAL A 616 6.60 -8.80 -19.00
CA VAL A 616 5.58 -8.90 -17.93
C VAL A 616 4.69 -10.11 -18.16
N VAL A 617 4.11 -10.22 -19.35
CA VAL A 617 3.20 -11.33 -19.69
C VAL A 617 3.90 -12.69 -19.51
N ARG A 618 5.16 -12.83 -19.97
CA ARG A 618 5.93 -14.07 -19.76
C ARG A 618 6.19 -14.35 -18.29
N ALA A 619 6.52 -13.33 -17.51
CA ALA A 619 6.85 -13.50 -16.10
C ALA A 619 5.63 -13.87 -15.26
N VAL A 620 4.52 -13.16 -15.45
CA VAL A 620 3.26 -13.45 -14.78
C VAL A 620 2.74 -14.82 -15.19
N ALA A 621 2.71 -15.15 -16.50
CA ALA A 621 2.31 -16.49 -16.95
C ALA A 621 3.13 -17.58 -16.25
N ARG A 622 4.46 -17.45 -16.19
CA ARG A 622 5.34 -18.40 -15.49
C ARG A 622 5.01 -18.52 -14.00
N LYS A 623 4.72 -17.40 -13.32
CA LYS A 623 4.32 -17.39 -11.90
C LYS A 623 3.03 -18.18 -11.67
N HIS A 624 2.12 -18.17 -12.63
CA HIS A 624 0.86 -18.92 -12.61
C HIS A 624 0.99 -20.35 -13.18
N GLY A 625 2.20 -20.83 -13.46
CA GLY A 625 2.43 -22.18 -14.00
C GLY A 625 2.05 -22.34 -15.49
N LEU A 626 1.97 -21.22 -16.22
CA LEU A 626 1.61 -21.15 -17.63
C LEU A 626 2.82 -20.76 -18.49
N LEU A 627 2.73 -21.07 -19.79
CA LEU A 627 3.66 -20.61 -20.81
C LEU A 627 2.96 -19.60 -21.72
N ALA A 628 3.46 -18.36 -21.74
CA ALA A 628 3.04 -17.36 -22.72
C ALA A 628 3.95 -17.41 -23.95
N THR A 629 3.35 -17.52 -25.14
CA THR A 629 4.09 -17.51 -26.42
C THR A 629 3.50 -16.49 -27.40
N PHE A 630 4.40 -15.79 -28.10
CA PHE A 630 4.10 -14.74 -29.08
C PHE A 630 4.45 -15.18 -30.50
N VAL A 631 4.55 -16.50 -30.73
CA VAL A 631 4.80 -17.02 -32.07
C VAL A 631 3.59 -16.71 -32.96
N PRO A 632 3.80 -16.27 -34.22
CA PRO A 632 2.68 -15.93 -35.11
C PRO A 632 1.74 -17.11 -35.38
N LYS A 633 2.22 -18.35 -35.20
CA LYS A 633 1.38 -19.53 -35.36
C LYS A 633 1.81 -20.63 -34.39
N PHE A 634 1.09 -20.75 -33.28
CA PHE A 634 1.34 -21.80 -32.29
C PHE A 634 0.95 -23.19 -32.83
N ALA A 635 -0.21 -23.32 -33.47
CA ALA A 635 -0.68 -24.55 -34.10
C ALA A 635 -0.97 -24.32 -35.60
N LEU A 636 -0.53 -25.24 -36.46
CA LEU A 636 -0.67 -25.10 -37.91
C LEU A 636 -2.13 -25.06 -38.38
N ASP A 637 -3.02 -25.69 -37.62
CA ASP A 637 -4.46 -25.82 -37.89
C ASP A 637 -5.33 -24.80 -37.12
N ASP A 638 -4.72 -23.83 -36.42
CA ASP A 638 -5.42 -22.79 -35.68
C ASP A 638 -5.19 -21.38 -36.27
N ILE A 639 -5.80 -20.35 -35.69
CA ILE A 639 -5.61 -18.95 -36.08
C ILE A 639 -4.17 -18.50 -35.75
N GLY A 640 -3.70 -17.42 -36.38
CA GLY A 640 -2.38 -16.84 -36.12
C GLY A 640 -2.46 -15.70 -35.12
N SER A 641 -1.33 -15.33 -34.52
CA SER A 641 -1.20 -14.12 -33.70
C SER A 641 -0.63 -12.95 -34.49
N GLY A 642 -1.30 -11.80 -34.39
CA GLY A 642 -0.87 -10.51 -34.90
C GLY A 642 0.04 -9.75 -33.93
N SER A 643 0.87 -8.86 -34.50
CA SER A 643 1.55 -7.80 -33.76
C SER A 643 1.19 -6.48 -34.45
N HIS A 644 0.06 -5.90 -34.07
CA HIS A 644 -0.46 -4.72 -34.77
C HIS A 644 0.30 -3.47 -34.34
N VAL A 645 0.58 -2.59 -35.29
CA VAL A 645 1.27 -1.32 -35.06
C VAL A 645 0.42 -0.20 -35.62
N HIS A 646 -0.12 0.61 -34.73
CA HIS A 646 -0.92 1.78 -35.06
C HIS A 646 -0.02 3.01 -35.10
N LEU A 647 0.14 3.63 -36.26
CA LEU A 647 1.03 4.79 -36.43
C LEU A 647 0.22 6.07 -36.65
N SER A 648 0.64 7.15 -36.01
CA SER A 648 0.08 8.49 -36.23
C SER A 648 1.15 9.57 -36.21
N LEU A 649 0.94 10.62 -36.99
CA LEU A 649 1.82 11.80 -37.06
C LEU A 649 1.11 12.95 -36.37
N TRP A 650 1.87 13.67 -35.55
CA TRP A 650 1.37 14.76 -34.74
C TRP A 650 2.18 16.03 -34.96
N GLN A 651 1.49 17.16 -34.98
CA GLN A 651 2.09 18.49 -35.04
C GLN A 651 1.43 19.35 -33.99
N ASN A 652 2.24 20.03 -33.16
CA ASN A 652 1.77 20.94 -32.11
C ASN A 652 0.72 20.32 -31.15
N GLY A 653 0.80 19.01 -30.90
CA GLY A 653 -0.12 18.31 -30.00
C GLY A 653 -1.43 17.85 -30.65
N GLU A 654 -1.58 17.99 -31.97
CA GLU A 654 -2.74 17.48 -32.71
C GLU A 654 -2.35 16.43 -33.75
N ASN A 655 -3.21 15.43 -33.94
CA ASN A 655 -3.05 14.41 -34.97
C ASN A 655 -3.29 15.03 -36.35
N VAL A 656 -2.32 14.88 -37.27
CA VAL A 656 -2.38 15.48 -38.61
C VAL A 656 -2.67 14.49 -39.74
N PHE A 657 -3.12 13.26 -39.45
CA PHE A 657 -3.52 12.31 -40.49
C PHE A 657 -4.82 12.71 -41.18
N MET A 658 -5.80 13.20 -40.42
CA MET A 658 -7.12 13.54 -40.93
C MET A 658 -7.16 14.97 -41.48
N ALA A 659 -7.90 15.19 -42.54
CA ALA A 659 -8.15 16.55 -43.05
C ALA A 659 -9.05 17.32 -42.08
N SER A 660 -8.72 18.58 -41.82
CA SER A 660 -9.53 19.48 -40.98
C SER A 660 -10.76 20.04 -41.71
N ASP A 661 -10.82 19.88 -43.03
CA ASP A 661 -11.87 20.41 -43.89
C ASP A 661 -12.50 19.33 -44.79
N SER A 662 -13.74 19.58 -45.23
CA SER A 662 -14.52 18.66 -46.08
C SER A 662 -14.04 18.61 -47.54
N SER A 663 -12.90 19.23 -47.86
CA SER A 663 -12.34 19.30 -49.21
C SER A 663 -11.54 18.05 -49.60
N SER A 664 -11.12 17.24 -48.64
CA SER A 664 -10.46 15.96 -48.90
C SER A 664 -11.46 14.88 -49.34
N LYS A 665 -11.28 14.37 -50.56
CA LYS A 665 -12.13 13.30 -51.15
C LYS A 665 -12.19 12.04 -50.28
N HIS A 666 -11.13 11.76 -49.53
CA HIS A 666 -10.98 10.54 -48.72
C HIS A 666 -10.82 10.80 -47.22
N GLY A 667 -11.03 12.05 -46.77
CA GLY A 667 -10.92 12.44 -45.36
C GLY A 667 -9.49 12.51 -44.80
N MET A 668 -8.47 12.29 -45.63
CA MET A 668 -7.05 12.31 -45.23
C MET A 668 -6.42 13.67 -45.56
N SER A 669 -5.52 14.13 -44.70
CA SER A 669 -4.76 15.36 -44.92
C SER A 669 -3.68 15.15 -46.01
N SER A 670 -3.14 16.24 -46.54
CA SER A 670 -2.00 16.16 -47.47
C SER A 670 -0.75 15.53 -46.84
N VAL A 671 -0.57 15.63 -45.52
CA VAL A 671 0.52 14.97 -44.78
C VAL A 671 0.26 13.48 -44.69
N GLY A 672 -0.97 13.07 -44.36
CA GLY A 672 -1.39 11.66 -44.33
C GLY A 672 -1.26 11.00 -45.70
N GLU A 673 -1.68 11.68 -46.78
CA GLU A 673 -1.52 11.19 -48.15
C GLU A 673 -0.06 10.93 -48.52
N LYS A 674 0.85 11.85 -48.19
CA LYS A 674 2.29 11.69 -48.44
C LYS A 674 2.90 10.57 -47.62
N PHE A 675 2.50 10.43 -46.35
CA PHE A 675 2.93 9.32 -45.51
C PHE A 675 2.51 7.98 -46.12
N MET A 676 1.24 7.83 -46.48
CA MET A 676 0.71 6.61 -47.09
C MET A 676 1.34 6.31 -48.45
N ALA A 677 1.61 7.33 -49.26
CA ALA A 677 2.36 7.17 -50.52
C ALA A 677 3.77 6.59 -50.27
N GLY A 678 4.46 7.05 -49.21
CA GLY A 678 5.73 6.50 -48.78
C GLY A 678 5.65 5.04 -48.33
N VAL A 679 4.64 4.70 -47.51
CA VAL A 679 4.38 3.31 -47.09
C VAL A 679 4.15 2.40 -48.29
N LEU A 680 3.33 2.83 -49.26
CA LEU A 680 3.07 2.07 -50.48
C LEU A 680 4.32 1.92 -51.35
N HIS A 681 5.11 2.99 -51.49
CA HIS A 681 6.37 2.96 -52.23
C HIS A 681 7.38 1.97 -51.63
N HIS A 682 7.45 1.90 -50.30
CA HIS A 682 8.36 1.02 -49.58
C HIS A 682 7.76 -0.34 -49.19
N LEU A 683 6.55 -0.67 -49.66
CA LEU A 683 5.82 -1.87 -49.25
C LEU A 683 6.65 -3.16 -49.40
N SER A 684 7.40 -3.30 -50.49
CA SER A 684 8.27 -4.48 -50.71
C SER A 684 9.35 -4.63 -49.64
N SER A 685 9.88 -3.52 -49.11
CA SER A 685 10.86 -3.55 -48.01
C SER A 685 10.18 -3.81 -46.66
N ILE A 686 8.97 -3.27 -46.45
CA ILE A 686 8.18 -3.48 -45.23
C ILE A 686 7.79 -4.95 -45.07
N LEU A 687 7.49 -5.66 -46.18
CA LEU A 687 7.15 -7.09 -46.16
C LEU A 687 8.25 -7.96 -45.53
N ALA A 688 9.52 -7.54 -45.55
CA ALA A 688 10.60 -8.26 -44.88
C ALA A 688 10.39 -8.37 -43.35
N PHE A 689 9.58 -7.46 -42.78
CA PHE A 689 9.22 -7.40 -41.37
C PHE A 689 7.78 -7.86 -41.11
N THR A 690 6.84 -7.57 -42.01
CA THR A 690 5.40 -7.79 -41.77
C THR A 690 4.83 -9.08 -42.36
N ALA A 691 5.60 -9.83 -43.16
CA ALA A 691 5.21 -11.15 -43.67
C ALA A 691 5.99 -12.27 -42.94
N PRO A 692 5.51 -12.72 -41.75
CA PRO A 692 6.22 -13.74 -41.00
C PRO A 692 6.18 -15.10 -41.69
N VAL A 693 7.30 -15.82 -41.71
CA VAL A 693 7.29 -17.28 -41.81
C VAL A 693 6.93 -17.86 -40.43
N PRO A 694 6.39 -19.09 -40.33
CA PRO A 694 5.83 -19.62 -39.07
C PRO A 694 6.72 -19.50 -37.81
N ASN A 695 8.04 -19.37 -37.99
CA ASN A 695 9.05 -19.31 -36.91
C ASN A 695 9.68 -17.92 -36.68
N ARG A 696 9.14 -16.82 -37.24
CA ARG A 696 9.62 -15.44 -36.97
C ARG A 696 8.81 -14.78 -35.84
N LEU A 697 9.48 -14.11 -34.90
CA LEU A 697 8.88 -13.55 -33.66
C LEU A 697 8.69 -12.02 -33.67
N LEU A 698 8.76 -11.38 -34.84
CA LEU A 698 8.57 -9.92 -34.95
C LEU A 698 7.20 -9.52 -34.40
#